data_AF-A0A965YE64-F1
#
_entry.id   AF-A0A965YE64-F1
#
_cell.length_a   1.000
_cell.length_b   1.000
_cell.length_c   1.000
_cell.angle_alpha   90.00
_cell.angle_beta   90.00
_cell.angle_gamma   90.00
#
_symmetry.space_group_name_H-M   'P 1'
#
loop_
_entity.id
_entity.type
_entity.pdbx_description
1 polymer ?
#
loop_
_entity_poly.entity_id
_entity_poly.type
_entity_poly.pdbx_seq_one_letter_code
_entity_poly.pdbx_strand_id
1 'polypeptide(L)'
;MPGEAGYENLTLELAQKWGADVIRDCEGTKLSSELLSAGMDVYSTICIIREHNAFAQEHPQFQQQVFLESERVLCTDTTVSINLLSQYFSRQFEINVSCVALWQVFDRTTGEEVSPSQWAFEESTGKVLIRNAVQWHHYSVNFLAYRIWEEINMYNHVTNSWQKEPLRQLDPRNPEVREYLRNWMAAWCEDHPETDVVRFTSLFYNFVWIWGSDERNQHLFTDWASYDFTVSPLALEQFAQAYGYALTAEDFINQGYRNPNHIAWKQKMVDYLWFTNAFVCSFGKELVDIVHRYGKKAYVFYDDSWVGMEPQSEAFQSIGFDGIIKCVFSGFEVRLCSSVPGNLTHELRLHPYLFPVGLGGAPTFKEGGNPALDAQQYWVQVRRALLRTPVDRIGLGGYLHLTEGFPEFVDTISDIAKQFRMIKELHQRSEVQKAPLRIGILTSWGKLRTWTCGGHYHEHPDLDLINILESLAGLPYEVEFLSFEEINQKSLSTLDVIINAGFAGSSWSGGDHWKDDVVLSTLTEWVYEGGTFLGVNEPSAVQGYANNLRMAPVLGIDIDDGRRLCHGIWKVEPSNSGFEEFSLAKKEGVYLLAGSIEVLQAKDSIPVLTRNAFGKGKGIYLSEYRYTPHNTFALRSLLEQSVGKASSFSTNNPFVDCAFFPETRTLVLANGSPEEQAAVVRVGNETRNEQMEGFGMKVIQL
;
A
#
# COMPACT_ATOMS: atom_id res chain seq x y z
N MET A 1 1.46 -23.73 -5.03
CA MET A 1 0.87 -23.59 -6.38
C MET A 1 -0.65 -23.79 -6.30
N PRO A 2 -1.46 -23.24 -7.22
CA PRO A 2 -2.89 -23.55 -7.26
C PRO A 2 -3.11 -25.00 -7.69
N GLY A 3 -4.08 -25.68 -7.07
CA GLY A 3 -4.55 -27.02 -7.44
C GLY A 3 -6.01 -26.98 -7.88
N GLU A 4 -6.38 -27.89 -8.79
CA GLU A 4 -7.70 -27.89 -9.41
C GLU A 4 -8.23 -29.32 -9.62
N ALA A 5 -9.37 -29.65 -9.00
CA ALA A 5 -10.03 -30.93 -9.21
C ALA A 5 -10.48 -31.11 -10.66
N GLY A 6 -10.27 -32.30 -11.20
CA GLY A 6 -10.45 -32.61 -12.62
C GLY A 6 -9.22 -32.34 -13.50
N TYR A 7 -8.17 -31.73 -12.93
CA TYR A 7 -6.89 -31.45 -13.58
C TYR A 7 -5.72 -32.00 -12.77
N GLU A 8 -5.89 -33.17 -12.15
CA GLU A 8 -4.91 -33.82 -11.27
C GLU A 8 -3.57 -34.06 -11.98
N ASN A 9 -3.61 -34.66 -13.17
CA ASN A 9 -2.40 -34.96 -13.95
C ASN A 9 -1.60 -33.69 -14.27
N LEU A 10 -2.28 -32.65 -14.76
CA LEU A 10 -1.67 -31.36 -15.04
C LEU A 10 -1.04 -30.76 -13.77
N THR A 11 -1.78 -30.81 -12.67
CA THR A 11 -1.32 -30.28 -11.38
C THR A 11 -0.04 -30.96 -10.91
N LEU A 12 0.01 -32.30 -10.96
CA LEU A 12 1.19 -33.06 -10.54
C LEU A 12 2.39 -32.86 -11.47
N GLU A 13 2.16 -32.79 -12.79
CA GLU A 13 3.21 -32.49 -13.77
C GLU A 13 3.83 -31.11 -13.51
N LEU A 14 2.99 -30.09 -13.33
CA LEU A 14 3.44 -28.73 -13.06
C LEU A 14 4.08 -28.60 -11.68
N ALA A 15 3.59 -29.32 -10.67
CA ALA A 15 4.22 -29.38 -9.35
C ALA A 15 5.65 -29.87 -9.45
N GLN A 16 5.89 -30.95 -10.19
CA GLN A 16 7.23 -31.48 -10.44
C GLN A 16 8.10 -30.49 -11.22
N LYS A 17 7.57 -29.89 -12.29
CA LYS A 17 8.32 -28.99 -13.18
C LYS A 17 8.69 -27.65 -12.52
N TRP A 18 7.81 -27.11 -11.68
CA TRP A 18 8.05 -25.88 -10.93
C TRP A 18 8.78 -26.13 -9.60
N GLY A 19 8.79 -27.37 -9.13
CA GLY A 19 9.33 -27.76 -7.83
C GLY A 19 8.48 -27.21 -6.69
N ALA A 20 7.17 -27.39 -6.80
CA ALA A 20 6.22 -27.00 -5.77
C ALA A 20 6.23 -28.01 -4.60
N ASP A 21 6.22 -27.47 -3.39
CA ASP A 21 6.16 -28.18 -2.12
C ASP A 21 4.84 -27.93 -1.37
N VAL A 22 4.03 -26.98 -1.86
CA VAL A 22 2.71 -26.62 -1.34
C VAL A 22 1.69 -26.59 -2.46
N ILE A 23 0.50 -27.13 -2.21
CA ILE A 23 -0.68 -27.00 -3.07
C ILE A 23 -1.78 -26.22 -2.35
N ARG A 24 -2.59 -25.47 -3.11
CA ARG A 24 -3.63 -24.59 -2.57
C ARG A 24 -4.93 -24.75 -3.34
N ASP A 25 -6.03 -24.91 -2.64
CA ASP A 25 -7.37 -24.85 -3.21
C ASP A 25 -7.63 -23.48 -3.86
N CYS A 26 -8.28 -23.48 -5.02
CA CYS A 26 -8.67 -22.25 -5.70
C CYS A 26 -10.11 -21.86 -5.36
N GLU A 27 -10.43 -20.57 -5.51
CA GLU A 27 -11.76 -20.07 -5.25
C GLU A 27 -12.79 -20.77 -6.15
N GLY A 28 -13.71 -21.51 -5.54
CA GLY A 28 -14.76 -22.27 -6.23
C GLY A 28 -14.39 -23.72 -6.59
N THR A 29 -13.19 -24.20 -6.26
CA THR A 29 -12.78 -25.61 -6.43
C THR A 29 -12.39 -26.21 -5.08
N LYS A 30 -12.33 -27.55 -5.01
CA LYS A 30 -11.76 -28.29 -3.88
C LYS A 30 -10.63 -29.17 -4.41
N LEU A 31 -9.61 -29.44 -3.60
CA LEU A 31 -8.63 -30.47 -3.96
C LEU A 31 -9.28 -31.85 -3.98
N SER A 32 -8.88 -32.68 -4.96
CA SER A 32 -9.28 -34.08 -4.98
C SER A 32 -8.44 -34.91 -4.01
N SER A 33 -8.94 -36.09 -3.63
CA SER A 33 -8.21 -37.00 -2.74
C SER A 33 -6.82 -37.39 -3.26
N GLU A 34 -6.65 -37.40 -4.58
CA GLU A 34 -5.36 -37.65 -5.23
C GLU A 34 -4.36 -36.51 -4.95
N LEU A 35 -4.78 -35.26 -5.10
CA LEU A 35 -3.94 -34.09 -4.83
C LEU A 35 -3.60 -33.95 -3.34
N LEU A 36 -4.56 -34.24 -2.47
CA LEU A 36 -4.35 -34.26 -1.01
C LEU A 36 -3.35 -35.34 -0.57
N SER A 37 -3.26 -36.44 -1.32
CA SER A 37 -2.34 -37.54 -1.03
C SER A 37 -0.99 -37.44 -1.75
N ALA A 38 -0.74 -36.32 -2.45
CA ALA A 38 0.46 -36.14 -3.29
C ALA A 38 1.74 -35.83 -2.50
N GLY A 39 1.66 -35.74 -1.17
CA GLY A 39 2.82 -35.50 -0.29
C GLY A 39 3.32 -34.04 -0.28
N MET A 40 2.49 -33.10 -0.72
CA MET A 40 2.71 -31.66 -0.60
C MET A 40 1.92 -31.11 0.59
N ASP A 41 2.42 -30.03 1.19
CA ASP A 41 1.68 -29.27 2.21
C ASP A 41 0.40 -28.66 1.59
N VAL A 42 -0.72 -28.70 2.31
CA VAL A 42 -2.02 -28.22 1.85
C VAL A 42 -2.38 -26.87 2.45
N TYR A 43 -2.57 -25.87 1.58
CA TYR A 43 -3.07 -24.55 1.94
C TYR A 43 -4.57 -24.46 1.68
N SER A 44 -5.35 -24.29 2.74
CA SER A 44 -6.80 -24.07 2.62
C SER A 44 -7.12 -22.61 2.90
N THR A 45 -7.80 -21.98 1.95
CA THR A 45 -8.16 -20.56 2.02
C THR A 45 -9.49 -20.39 2.76
N ILE A 46 -9.52 -19.53 3.77
CA ILE A 46 -10.76 -19.13 4.45
C ILE A 46 -10.91 -17.61 4.45
N CYS A 47 -12.14 -17.13 4.45
CA CYS A 47 -12.46 -15.75 4.79
C CYS A 47 -13.44 -15.76 5.96
N ILE A 48 -12.92 -15.54 7.17
CA ILE A 48 -13.63 -15.89 8.41
C ILE A 48 -14.96 -15.15 8.60
N ILE A 49 -15.11 -13.96 8.01
CA ILE A 49 -16.31 -13.12 8.16
C ILE A 49 -17.40 -13.36 7.10
N ARG A 50 -17.16 -14.15 6.05
CA ARG A 50 -18.13 -14.42 4.96
C ARG A 50 -18.39 -15.92 4.81
N GLU A 51 -19.31 -16.27 3.89
CA GLU A 51 -19.85 -17.64 3.69
C GLU A 51 -20.79 -18.13 4.81
N HIS A 52 -21.29 -17.19 5.63
CA HIS A 52 -22.23 -17.45 6.73
C HIS A 52 -23.63 -16.89 6.46
N ASN A 53 -24.08 -16.90 5.19
CA ASN A 53 -25.33 -16.24 4.78
C ASN A 53 -26.56 -16.70 5.58
N ALA A 54 -26.66 -17.99 5.94
CA ALA A 54 -27.75 -18.48 6.77
C ALA A 54 -27.80 -17.79 8.15
N PHE A 55 -26.64 -17.69 8.82
CA PHE A 55 -26.53 -16.97 10.10
C PHE A 55 -26.80 -15.47 9.93
N ALA A 56 -26.26 -14.84 8.87
CA ALA A 56 -26.49 -13.43 8.57
C ALA A 56 -27.97 -13.12 8.27
N GLN A 57 -28.71 -14.06 7.67
CA GLN A 57 -30.14 -13.92 7.40
C GLN A 57 -30.99 -13.99 8.68
N GLU A 58 -30.61 -14.85 9.62
CA GLU A 58 -31.28 -14.94 10.93
C GLU A 58 -30.90 -13.78 11.87
N HIS A 59 -29.73 -13.16 11.65
CA HIS A 59 -29.18 -12.09 12.49
C HIS A 59 -28.67 -10.88 11.68
N PRO A 60 -29.54 -10.18 10.93
CA PRO A 60 -29.13 -9.08 10.05
C PRO A 60 -28.47 -7.90 10.80
N GLN A 61 -28.78 -7.72 12.08
CA GLN A 61 -28.18 -6.67 12.91
C GLN A 61 -26.66 -6.85 13.17
N PHE A 62 -26.12 -8.04 12.90
CA PHE A 62 -24.70 -8.36 13.10
C PHE A 62 -23.84 -8.13 11.85
N GLN A 63 -24.39 -7.53 10.81
CA GLN A 63 -23.61 -7.16 9.63
C GLN A 63 -22.71 -5.95 9.92
N GLN A 64 -21.57 -5.90 9.23
CA GLN A 64 -20.66 -4.75 9.31
C GLN A 64 -21.32 -3.48 8.78
N GLN A 65 -20.90 -2.33 9.30
CA GLN A 65 -21.52 -1.04 9.03
C GLN A 65 -20.50 0.00 8.57
N VAL A 66 -21.00 1.13 8.08
CA VAL A 66 -20.21 2.27 7.62
C VAL A 66 -21.01 3.56 7.75
N PHE A 67 -20.33 4.67 8.05
CA PHE A 67 -20.91 6.01 7.87
C PHE A 67 -20.82 6.44 6.40
N LEU A 68 -21.97 6.84 5.84
CA LEU A 68 -22.12 7.37 4.49
C LEU A 68 -22.56 8.84 4.56
N GLU A 69 -22.19 9.64 3.55
CA GLU A 69 -22.67 11.02 3.35
C GLU A 69 -23.67 10.99 2.21
N SER A 70 -24.87 11.53 2.38
CA SER A 70 -25.79 11.70 1.24
C SER A 70 -25.21 12.63 0.18
N GLU A 71 -25.86 12.73 -0.98
CA GLU A 71 -25.59 13.86 -1.89
C GLU A 71 -25.79 15.20 -1.17
N ARG A 72 -25.02 16.21 -1.59
CA ARG A 72 -25.18 17.59 -1.12
C ARG A 72 -26.29 18.27 -1.91
N VAL A 73 -27.42 18.51 -1.27
CA VAL A 73 -28.62 19.05 -1.92
C VAL A 73 -28.73 20.54 -1.65
N LEU A 74 -28.82 21.33 -2.72
CA LEU A 74 -29.11 22.76 -2.66
C LEU A 74 -30.54 22.99 -2.17
N CYS A 75 -30.71 23.75 -1.10
CA CYS A 75 -32.02 24.21 -0.68
C CYS A 75 -32.46 25.39 -1.55
N THR A 76 -33.59 25.28 -2.25
CA THR A 76 -34.16 26.37 -3.07
C THR A 76 -35.40 26.99 -2.44
N ASP A 77 -35.75 26.55 -1.23
CA ASP A 77 -36.90 27.00 -0.43
C ASP A 77 -36.46 27.11 1.05
N THR A 78 -37.37 26.86 1.99
CA THR A 78 -37.18 26.81 3.45
C THR A 78 -37.12 25.38 3.98
N THR A 79 -37.26 24.39 3.10
CA THR A 79 -37.15 22.96 3.41
C THR A 79 -36.32 22.26 2.34
N VAL A 80 -35.61 21.19 2.71
CA VAL A 80 -34.90 20.33 1.78
C VAL A 80 -35.15 18.87 2.14
N SER A 81 -35.36 18.03 1.13
CA SER A 81 -35.57 16.59 1.29
C SER A 81 -34.44 15.85 0.59
N ILE A 82 -33.76 14.96 1.32
CA ILE A 82 -32.55 14.29 0.85
C ILE A 82 -32.77 12.78 0.87
N ASN A 83 -32.58 12.13 -0.28
CA ASN A 83 -32.56 10.67 -0.37
C ASN A 83 -31.17 10.16 0.04
N LEU A 84 -31.11 9.30 1.05
CA LEU A 84 -29.83 8.88 1.63
C LEU A 84 -28.99 8.01 0.69
N LEU A 85 -29.63 7.12 -0.08
CA LEU A 85 -28.95 6.13 -0.91
C LEU A 85 -28.87 6.47 -2.40
N SER A 86 -29.30 7.66 -2.84
CA SER A 86 -29.44 8.00 -4.28
C SER A 86 -28.16 7.83 -5.09
N GLN A 87 -27.01 8.19 -4.53
CA GLN A 87 -25.71 8.11 -5.21
C GLN A 87 -25.01 6.76 -5.07
N TYR A 88 -25.50 5.85 -4.23
CA TYR A 88 -24.79 4.62 -3.88
C TYR A 88 -25.26 3.43 -4.70
N PHE A 89 -24.36 2.46 -4.93
CA PHE A 89 -24.72 1.21 -5.57
C PHE A 89 -25.80 0.48 -4.75
N SER A 90 -26.96 0.27 -5.36
CA SER A 90 -28.19 -0.13 -4.69
C SER A 90 -28.14 -1.50 -4.00
N ARG A 91 -27.11 -2.30 -4.28
CA ARG A 91 -26.91 -3.64 -3.72
C ARG A 91 -25.84 -3.69 -2.64
N GLN A 92 -25.12 -2.60 -2.38
CA GLN A 92 -24.01 -2.61 -1.43
C GLN A 92 -24.45 -2.25 -0.01
N PHE A 93 -25.43 -1.36 0.14
CA PHE A 93 -25.79 -0.78 1.43
C PHE A 93 -27.28 -0.83 1.74
N GLU A 94 -27.60 -0.90 3.03
CA GLU A 94 -28.95 -0.75 3.58
C GLU A 94 -28.95 0.25 4.74
N ILE A 95 -29.92 1.16 4.80
CA ILE A 95 -29.99 2.20 5.85
C ILE A 95 -30.22 1.56 7.22
N ASN A 96 -29.38 1.87 8.22
CA ASN A 96 -29.62 1.42 9.59
C ASN A 96 -30.54 2.40 10.35
N VAL A 97 -31.85 2.19 10.24
CA VAL A 97 -32.89 3.03 10.88
C VAL A 97 -32.92 2.93 12.41
N SER A 98 -32.33 1.89 13.00
CA SER A 98 -32.25 1.75 14.46
C SER A 98 -31.28 2.75 15.12
N CYS A 99 -30.43 3.40 14.30
CA CYS A 99 -29.31 4.23 14.75
C CYS A 99 -29.42 5.69 14.30
N VAL A 100 -30.64 6.18 14.04
CA VAL A 100 -30.88 7.59 13.65
C VAL A 100 -30.32 8.59 14.66
N ALA A 101 -30.22 8.22 15.94
CA ALA A 101 -29.61 9.05 16.98
C ALA A 101 -28.10 9.30 16.79
N LEU A 102 -27.42 8.51 15.96
CA LEU A 102 -26.00 8.69 15.62
C LEU A 102 -25.80 9.49 14.32
N TRP A 103 -26.88 9.83 13.62
CA TRP A 103 -26.81 10.56 12.36
C TRP A 103 -26.64 12.05 12.63
N GLN A 104 -25.97 12.73 11.71
CA GLN A 104 -25.76 14.17 11.76
C GLN A 104 -26.18 14.79 10.44
N VAL A 105 -26.86 15.93 10.49
CA VAL A 105 -27.23 16.71 9.32
C VAL A 105 -26.39 17.96 9.31
N PHE A 106 -25.77 18.30 8.17
CA PHE A 106 -24.91 19.46 8.06
C PHE A 106 -25.43 20.45 7.03
N ASP A 107 -25.39 21.73 7.40
CA ASP A 107 -25.32 22.82 6.45
C ASP A 107 -23.88 22.88 5.94
N ARG A 108 -23.64 22.34 4.74
CA ARG A 108 -22.31 22.26 4.12
C ARG A 108 -21.85 23.62 3.60
N THR A 109 -22.72 24.63 3.51
CA THR A 109 -22.32 25.99 3.15
C THR A 109 -21.66 26.71 4.33
N THR A 110 -22.18 26.54 5.55
CA THR A 110 -21.57 27.15 6.76
C THR A 110 -20.62 26.20 7.49
N GLY A 111 -20.74 24.90 7.26
CA GLY A 111 -20.03 23.85 8.00
C GLY A 111 -20.67 23.52 9.35
N GLU A 112 -21.85 24.05 9.64
CA GLU A 112 -22.53 23.87 10.93
C GLU A 112 -23.46 22.65 10.92
N GLU A 113 -23.52 21.95 12.06
CA GLU A 113 -24.49 20.88 12.26
C GLU A 113 -25.89 21.46 12.46
N VAL A 114 -26.88 20.91 11.75
CA VAL A 114 -28.29 21.26 11.86
C VAL A 114 -28.88 20.58 13.09
N SER A 115 -29.58 21.35 13.92
CA SER A 115 -30.22 20.84 15.13
C SER A 115 -31.11 19.61 14.85
N PRO A 116 -31.05 18.54 15.68
CA PRO A 116 -31.95 17.39 15.59
C PRO A 116 -33.45 17.73 15.59
N SER A 117 -33.84 18.87 16.16
CA SER A 117 -35.24 19.32 16.15
C SER A 117 -35.71 19.85 14.78
N GLN A 118 -34.77 20.13 13.87
CA GLN A 118 -35.05 20.71 12.56
C GLN A 118 -35.14 19.68 11.44
N TRP A 119 -34.83 18.40 11.69
CA TRP A 119 -34.92 17.37 10.67
C TRP A 119 -35.64 16.13 11.17
N ALA A 120 -36.13 15.31 10.24
CA ALA A 120 -36.75 14.03 10.54
C ALA A 120 -36.48 13.05 9.40
N PHE A 121 -36.23 11.78 9.75
CA PHE A 121 -36.14 10.68 8.79
C PHE A 121 -37.53 10.11 8.49
N GLU A 122 -37.82 9.92 7.22
CA GLU A 122 -39.05 9.33 6.70
C GLU A 122 -38.75 7.93 6.13
N GLU A 123 -38.97 6.90 6.94
CA GLU A 123 -38.64 5.51 6.62
C GLU A 123 -39.30 5.00 5.33
N SER A 124 -40.56 5.40 5.07
CA SER A 124 -41.31 4.99 3.88
C SER A 124 -40.71 5.46 2.55
N THR A 125 -39.89 6.52 2.59
CA THR A 125 -39.25 7.09 1.40
C THR A 125 -37.73 6.99 1.44
N GLY A 126 -37.13 6.62 2.57
CA GLY A 126 -35.68 6.62 2.77
C GLY A 126 -35.07 8.02 2.75
N LYS A 127 -35.86 9.06 3.11
CA LYS A 127 -35.44 10.46 3.00
C LYS A 127 -35.33 11.14 4.36
N VAL A 128 -34.46 12.14 4.44
CA VAL A 128 -34.45 13.10 5.55
C VAL A 128 -35.04 14.42 5.09
N LEU A 129 -36.05 14.90 5.80
CA LEU A 129 -36.64 16.23 5.61
C LEU A 129 -36.02 17.20 6.62
N ILE A 130 -35.39 18.26 6.12
CA ILE A 130 -34.84 19.36 6.91
C ILE A 130 -35.79 20.56 6.78
N ARG A 131 -36.12 21.18 7.92
CA ARG A 131 -37.04 22.32 8.06
C ARG A 131 -36.30 23.56 8.51
N ASN A 132 -36.79 24.73 8.10
CA ASN A 132 -36.16 26.03 8.34
C ASN A 132 -34.72 26.07 7.81
N ALA A 133 -34.48 25.42 6.67
CA ALA A 133 -33.23 25.47 5.95
C ALA A 133 -33.04 26.86 5.32
N VAL A 134 -31.79 27.28 5.19
CA VAL A 134 -31.43 28.54 4.55
C VAL A 134 -31.43 28.35 3.04
N GLN A 135 -32.18 29.19 2.34
CA GLN A 135 -32.22 29.16 0.89
C GLN A 135 -30.81 29.39 0.32
N TRP A 136 -30.47 28.62 -0.71
CA TRP A 136 -29.20 28.57 -1.43
C TRP A 136 -28.02 27.94 -0.68
N HIS A 137 -28.27 27.34 0.49
CA HIS A 137 -27.28 26.51 1.17
C HIS A 137 -27.34 25.05 0.71
N HIS A 138 -26.23 24.34 0.81
CA HIS A 138 -26.16 22.90 0.54
C HIS A 138 -26.27 22.12 1.84
N TYR A 139 -27.07 21.06 1.84
CA TYR A 139 -27.27 20.19 3.00
C TYR A 139 -26.89 18.76 2.68
N SER A 140 -26.35 18.04 3.65
CA SER A 140 -26.13 16.60 3.57
C SER A 140 -26.49 15.92 4.89
N VAL A 141 -26.66 14.60 4.83
CA VAL A 141 -26.84 13.75 6.01
C VAL A 141 -25.69 12.77 6.08
N ASN A 142 -25.06 12.69 7.24
CA ASN A 142 -24.16 11.59 7.58
C ASN A 142 -24.99 10.53 8.30
N PHE A 143 -25.06 9.34 7.74
CA PHE A 143 -25.93 8.27 8.24
C PHE A 143 -25.20 6.94 8.26
N LEU A 144 -25.67 6.05 9.13
CA LEU A 144 -25.11 4.72 9.28
C LEU A 144 -25.85 3.74 8.38
N ALA A 145 -25.10 2.90 7.67
CA ALA A 145 -25.65 1.88 6.79
C ALA A 145 -24.99 0.52 7.07
N TYR A 146 -25.78 -0.55 6.98
CA TYR A 146 -25.27 -1.91 6.87
C TYR A 146 -24.60 -2.11 5.52
N ARG A 147 -23.51 -2.86 5.52
CA ARG A 147 -22.86 -3.39 4.33
C ARG A 147 -23.48 -4.76 4.06
N ILE A 148 -24.23 -4.87 2.97
CA ILE A 148 -25.06 -6.05 2.64
C ILE A 148 -24.48 -6.92 1.53
N TRP A 149 -23.31 -6.53 1.01
CA TRP A 149 -22.51 -7.32 0.09
C TRP A 149 -21.04 -7.11 0.43
N GLU A 150 -20.31 -8.18 0.73
CA GLU A 150 -18.87 -8.15 1.00
C GLU A 150 -18.12 -7.72 -0.27
N GLU A 151 -17.16 -6.80 -0.13
CA GLU A 151 -16.64 -6.01 -1.25
C GLU A 151 -15.76 -6.81 -2.20
N ILE A 152 -14.95 -7.77 -1.70
CA ILE A 152 -14.16 -8.63 -2.60
C ILE A 152 -15.11 -9.57 -3.36
N ASN A 153 -16.08 -10.16 -2.66
CA ASN A 153 -17.11 -10.98 -3.31
C ASN A 153 -17.91 -10.17 -4.34
N MET A 154 -18.29 -8.93 -4.02
CA MET A 154 -19.00 -8.02 -4.92
C MET A 154 -18.18 -7.73 -6.18
N TYR A 155 -16.91 -7.33 -6.01
CA TYR A 155 -16.00 -7.10 -7.13
C TYR A 155 -15.86 -8.34 -8.01
N ASN A 156 -15.61 -9.51 -7.42
CA ASN A 156 -15.48 -10.76 -8.15
C ASN A 156 -16.76 -11.13 -8.90
N HIS A 157 -17.93 -10.94 -8.28
CA HIS A 157 -19.23 -11.20 -8.91
C HIS A 157 -19.47 -10.32 -10.13
N VAL A 158 -19.19 -9.01 -10.00
CA VAL A 158 -19.41 -8.04 -11.08
C VAL A 158 -18.42 -8.27 -12.21
N THR A 159 -17.13 -8.40 -11.89
CA THR A 159 -16.04 -8.61 -12.86
C THR A 159 -16.22 -9.91 -13.65
N ASN A 160 -16.62 -11.00 -12.99
CA ASN A 160 -16.77 -12.31 -13.61
C ASN A 160 -18.23 -12.67 -13.98
N SER A 161 -19.16 -11.72 -13.84
CA SER A 161 -20.59 -11.90 -14.15
C SER A 161 -21.25 -13.11 -13.45
N TRP A 162 -20.85 -13.39 -12.20
CA TRP A 162 -21.37 -14.53 -11.46
C TRP A 162 -22.87 -14.38 -11.15
N GLN A 163 -23.59 -15.50 -11.18
CA GLN A 163 -25.04 -15.58 -10.89
C GLN A 163 -25.35 -16.25 -9.54
N LYS A 164 -24.35 -16.35 -8.66
CA LYS A 164 -24.48 -16.96 -7.33
C LYS A 164 -25.08 -15.97 -6.32
N GLU A 165 -25.48 -16.46 -5.16
CA GLU A 165 -25.92 -15.60 -4.06
C GLU A 165 -24.78 -14.66 -3.62
N PRO A 166 -25.04 -13.34 -3.46
CA PRO A 166 -24.11 -12.40 -2.83
C PRO A 166 -23.74 -12.83 -1.41
N LEU A 167 -22.45 -12.78 -1.07
CA LEU A 167 -22.00 -13.10 0.28
C LEU A 167 -22.08 -11.87 1.19
N ARG A 168 -22.56 -12.09 2.43
CA ARG A 168 -22.64 -11.06 3.48
C ARG A 168 -21.51 -11.23 4.49
N GLN A 169 -21.06 -10.12 5.05
CA GLN A 169 -20.04 -10.04 6.09
C GLN A 169 -20.63 -9.90 7.49
N LEU A 170 -20.07 -10.64 8.45
CA LEU A 170 -20.39 -10.53 9.87
C LEU A 170 -19.42 -9.56 10.58
N ASP A 171 -19.93 -8.80 11.57
CA ASP A 171 -19.12 -7.95 12.44
C ASP A 171 -18.75 -8.70 13.73
N PRO A 172 -17.48 -9.15 13.88
CA PRO A 172 -17.03 -9.85 15.08
C PRO A 172 -16.96 -8.94 16.31
N ARG A 173 -17.24 -7.64 16.20
CA ARG A 173 -17.39 -6.78 17.38
C ARG A 173 -18.51 -7.25 18.31
N ASN A 174 -19.51 -7.96 17.78
CA ASN A 174 -20.60 -8.53 18.55
C ASN A 174 -20.17 -9.84 19.25
N PRO A 175 -20.41 -9.99 20.57
CA PRO A 175 -20.04 -11.20 21.31
C PRO A 175 -20.65 -12.49 20.75
N GLU A 176 -21.91 -12.48 20.30
CA GLU A 176 -22.55 -13.68 19.72
C GLU A 176 -21.88 -14.10 18.41
N VAL A 177 -21.49 -13.13 17.57
CA VAL A 177 -20.73 -13.39 16.34
C VAL A 177 -19.38 -14.00 16.68
N ARG A 178 -18.66 -13.48 17.69
CA ARG A 178 -17.37 -14.08 18.08
C ARG A 178 -17.52 -15.52 18.54
N GLU A 179 -18.56 -15.81 19.30
CA GLU A 179 -18.83 -17.18 19.76
C GLU A 179 -19.13 -18.10 18.58
N TYR A 180 -20.00 -17.66 17.67
CA TYR A 180 -20.28 -18.37 16.43
C TYR A 180 -19.01 -18.65 15.63
N LEU A 181 -18.17 -17.63 15.38
CA LEU A 181 -16.95 -17.76 14.58
C LEU A 181 -15.89 -18.65 15.24
N ARG A 182 -15.76 -18.63 16.58
CA ARG A 182 -14.87 -19.57 17.29
C ARG A 182 -15.32 -21.02 17.11
N ASN A 183 -16.61 -21.28 17.29
CA ASN A 183 -17.18 -22.61 17.13
C ASN A 183 -17.06 -23.09 15.69
N TRP A 184 -17.31 -22.20 14.73
CA TRP A 184 -17.11 -22.48 13.31
C TRP A 184 -15.65 -22.79 12.99
N MET A 185 -14.70 -22.00 13.50
CA MET A 185 -13.27 -22.22 13.24
C MET A 185 -12.80 -23.58 13.79
N ALA A 186 -13.25 -23.96 14.98
CA ALA A 186 -12.92 -25.25 15.57
C ALA A 186 -13.51 -26.41 14.75
N ALA A 187 -14.80 -26.34 14.40
CA ALA A 187 -15.46 -27.34 13.57
C ALA A 187 -14.81 -27.43 12.17
N TRP A 188 -14.48 -26.29 11.57
CA TRP A 188 -13.79 -26.25 10.29
C TRP A 188 -12.42 -26.93 10.36
N CYS A 189 -11.64 -26.72 11.42
CA CYS A 189 -10.37 -27.42 11.62
C CYS A 189 -10.54 -28.94 11.80
N GLU A 190 -11.63 -29.40 12.45
CA GLU A 190 -11.97 -30.81 12.60
C GLU A 190 -12.35 -31.46 11.27
N ASP A 191 -13.12 -30.74 10.44
CA ASP A 191 -13.64 -31.22 9.17
C ASP A 191 -12.59 -31.24 8.04
N HIS A 192 -11.45 -30.55 8.22
CA HIS A 192 -10.35 -30.48 7.24
C HIS A 192 -9.03 -30.98 7.83
N PRO A 193 -8.94 -32.27 8.25
CA PRO A 193 -7.73 -32.82 8.87
C PRO A 193 -6.51 -32.76 7.94
N GLU A 194 -6.71 -32.76 6.63
CA GLU A 194 -5.68 -32.69 5.58
C GLU A 194 -4.99 -31.32 5.45
N THR A 195 -5.58 -30.24 5.97
CA THR A 195 -4.98 -28.90 5.87
C THR A 195 -3.75 -28.78 6.75
N ASP A 196 -2.60 -28.40 6.18
CA ASP A 196 -1.39 -28.04 6.94
C ASP A 196 -1.37 -26.55 7.31
N VAL A 197 -1.84 -25.69 6.40
CA VAL A 197 -1.85 -24.23 6.59
C VAL A 197 -3.22 -23.64 6.30
N VAL A 198 -3.77 -22.97 7.31
CA VAL A 198 -4.97 -22.15 7.18
C VAL A 198 -4.56 -20.78 6.67
N ARG A 199 -4.92 -20.46 5.42
CA ARG A 199 -4.70 -19.16 4.79
C ARG A 199 -5.89 -18.25 5.03
N PHE A 200 -5.79 -17.40 6.05
CA PHE A 200 -6.72 -16.32 6.31
C PHE A 200 -6.67 -15.29 5.16
N THR A 201 -7.79 -15.08 4.50
CA THR A 201 -7.96 -14.18 3.34
C THR A 201 -9.15 -13.24 3.55
N SER A 202 -9.07 -12.30 4.48
CA SER A 202 -7.96 -12.02 5.42
C SER A 202 -8.47 -12.20 6.85
N LEU A 203 -8.55 -11.12 7.64
CA LEU A 203 -9.21 -11.12 8.94
C LEU A 203 -10.63 -10.58 8.84
N PHE A 204 -10.90 -9.39 9.38
CA PHE A 204 -12.25 -8.98 9.73
C PHE A 204 -12.78 -7.82 8.88
N TYR A 205 -11.99 -6.77 8.66
CA TYR A 205 -12.46 -5.55 8.04
C TYR A 205 -11.72 -5.28 6.74
N ASN A 206 -12.48 -5.18 5.65
CA ASN A 206 -11.99 -4.86 4.32
C ASN A 206 -11.41 -3.44 4.27
N PHE A 207 -10.46 -3.22 3.37
CA PHE A 207 -10.18 -1.87 2.93
C PHE A 207 -11.44 -1.22 2.35
N VAL A 208 -11.48 0.10 2.36
CA VAL A 208 -12.71 0.81 2.03
C VAL A 208 -12.89 0.80 0.53
N TRP A 209 -14.07 0.38 0.06
CA TRP A 209 -14.44 0.44 -1.34
C TRP A 209 -15.94 0.73 -1.49
N ILE A 210 -16.28 2.00 -1.65
CA ILE A 210 -17.67 2.48 -1.70
C ILE A 210 -18.07 2.71 -3.15
N TRP A 211 -19.08 1.98 -3.62
CA TRP A 211 -19.52 2.05 -5.01
C TRP A 211 -20.69 3.02 -5.23
N GLY A 212 -20.63 3.71 -6.36
CA GLY A 212 -21.66 4.64 -6.83
C GLY A 212 -22.75 3.94 -7.64
N SER A 213 -23.89 4.62 -7.80
CA SER A 213 -25.02 4.15 -8.61
C SER A 213 -24.80 4.31 -10.12
N ASP A 214 -23.82 5.11 -10.54
CA ASP A 214 -23.48 5.38 -11.93
C ASP A 214 -22.15 4.71 -12.30
N GLU A 215 -22.14 3.87 -13.34
CA GLU A 215 -20.93 3.18 -13.82
C GLU A 215 -19.83 4.16 -14.27
N ARG A 216 -20.18 5.40 -14.66
CA ARG A 216 -19.22 6.46 -14.99
C ARG A 216 -18.49 7.01 -13.76
N ASN A 217 -19.05 6.80 -12.56
CA ASN A 217 -18.49 7.19 -11.28
C ASN A 217 -18.66 6.04 -10.27
N GLN A 218 -18.19 4.84 -10.67
CA GLN A 218 -18.42 3.63 -9.88
C GLN A 218 -17.68 3.66 -8.54
N HIS A 219 -16.52 4.29 -8.43
CA HIS A 219 -15.73 4.29 -7.20
C HIS A 219 -15.84 5.64 -6.48
N LEU A 220 -16.83 5.78 -5.59
CA LEU A 220 -17.03 7.03 -4.84
C LEU A 220 -15.92 7.28 -3.83
N PHE A 221 -15.40 6.22 -3.21
CA PHE A 221 -14.24 6.30 -2.31
C PHE A 221 -13.56 4.93 -2.20
N THR A 222 -12.23 4.93 -2.29
CA THR A 222 -11.39 3.76 -2.04
C THR A 222 -10.13 4.18 -1.28
N ASP A 223 -9.77 3.42 -0.24
CA ASP A 223 -8.49 3.58 0.45
C ASP A 223 -8.11 2.28 1.17
N TRP A 224 -6.88 1.82 0.91
CA TRP A 224 -6.36 0.53 1.39
C TRP A 224 -6.17 0.44 2.90
N ALA A 225 -6.10 1.58 3.62
CA ALA A 225 -5.83 1.60 5.06
C ALA A 225 -6.78 2.51 5.85
N SER A 226 -7.90 2.94 5.26
CA SER A 226 -8.96 3.64 5.98
C SER A 226 -9.72 2.68 6.90
N TYR A 227 -10.18 3.22 8.04
CA TYR A 227 -10.93 2.51 9.07
C TYR A 227 -12.46 2.73 8.96
N ASP A 228 -12.95 3.39 7.91
CA ASP A 228 -14.40 3.69 7.74
C ASP A 228 -15.29 2.42 7.78
N PHE A 229 -14.78 1.27 7.37
CA PHE A 229 -15.50 -0.02 7.34
C PHE A 229 -15.50 -0.79 8.66
N THR A 230 -14.91 -0.22 9.72
CA THR A 230 -14.76 -0.86 11.03
C THR A 230 -15.79 -0.37 12.05
N VAL A 231 -16.60 0.63 11.70
CA VAL A 231 -17.51 1.31 12.62
C VAL A 231 -18.82 0.55 12.78
N SER A 232 -19.31 0.53 14.02
CA SER A 232 -20.66 0.07 14.38
C SER A 232 -21.11 0.80 15.65
N PRO A 233 -22.41 0.82 15.99
CA PRO A 233 -22.89 1.46 17.22
C PRO A 233 -22.18 0.93 18.46
N LEU A 234 -21.95 -0.39 18.51
CA LEU A 234 -21.22 -1.04 19.59
C LEU A 234 -19.74 -0.62 19.62
N ALA A 235 -19.09 -0.46 18.47
CA ALA A 235 -17.72 0.04 18.41
C ALA A 235 -17.62 1.48 18.95
N LEU A 236 -18.58 2.35 18.62
CA LEU A 236 -18.63 3.74 19.11
C LEU A 236 -18.87 3.81 20.63
N GLU A 237 -19.78 2.97 21.14
CA GLU A 237 -20.04 2.87 22.57
C GLU A 237 -18.80 2.41 23.34
N GLN A 238 -18.17 1.32 22.89
CA GLN A 238 -16.96 0.77 23.50
C GLN A 238 -15.77 1.74 23.40
N PHE A 239 -15.64 2.46 22.28
CA PHE A 239 -14.65 3.50 22.14
C PHE A 239 -14.84 4.59 23.19
N ALA A 240 -16.07 5.10 23.36
CA ALA A 240 -16.37 6.13 24.34
C ALA A 240 -16.10 5.68 25.78
N GLN A 241 -16.37 4.40 26.10
CA GLN A 241 -16.03 3.80 27.39
C GLN A 241 -14.51 3.72 27.61
N ALA A 242 -13.74 3.38 26.57
CA ALA A 242 -12.29 3.19 26.67
C ALA A 242 -11.49 4.52 26.68
N TYR A 243 -11.91 5.50 25.89
CA TYR A 243 -11.18 6.76 25.67
C TYR A 243 -11.79 7.96 26.40
N GLY A 244 -13.01 7.83 26.95
CA GLY A 244 -13.66 8.87 27.75
C GLY A 244 -14.31 10.00 26.93
N TYR A 245 -14.41 9.86 25.61
CA TYR A 245 -15.13 10.79 24.74
C TYR A 245 -15.77 10.06 23.54
N ALA A 246 -16.84 10.62 23.00
CA ALA A 246 -17.56 10.04 21.87
C ALA A 246 -17.02 10.54 20.51
N LEU A 247 -16.99 9.63 19.53
CA LEU A 247 -16.83 9.97 18.13
C LEU A 247 -18.20 10.26 17.51
N THR A 248 -18.24 11.14 16.51
CA THR A 248 -19.45 11.46 15.76
C THR A 248 -19.32 10.99 14.31
N ALA A 249 -20.43 10.98 13.57
CA ALA A 249 -20.41 10.62 12.15
C ALA A 249 -19.45 11.52 11.33
N GLU A 250 -19.35 12.80 11.67
CA GLU A 250 -18.44 13.75 11.02
C GLU A 250 -16.94 13.48 11.32
N ASP A 251 -16.58 12.79 12.42
CA ASP A 251 -15.20 12.35 12.63
C ASP A 251 -14.78 11.33 11.54
N PHE A 252 -15.72 10.53 11.01
CA PHE A 252 -15.51 9.58 9.91
C PHE A 252 -15.68 10.23 8.53
N ILE A 253 -16.80 10.93 8.31
CA ILE A 253 -17.11 11.57 7.02
C ILE A 253 -16.14 12.71 6.71
N ASN A 254 -15.72 13.47 7.72
CA ASN A 254 -14.74 14.55 7.64
C ASN A 254 -14.99 15.45 6.42
N GLN A 255 -16.18 16.05 6.34
CA GLN A 255 -16.60 16.94 5.24
C GLN A 255 -16.54 16.28 3.85
N GLY A 256 -16.69 14.96 3.78
CA GLY A 256 -16.59 14.16 2.56
C GLY A 256 -15.16 13.75 2.19
N TYR A 257 -14.14 14.31 2.86
CA TYR A 257 -12.74 13.92 2.66
C TYR A 257 -12.40 12.57 3.29
N ARG A 258 -13.19 12.16 4.29
CA ARG A 258 -12.94 10.96 5.11
C ARG A 258 -11.55 10.98 5.75
N ASN A 259 -11.01 9.81 6.07
CA ASN A 259 -9.68 9.65 6.66
C ASN A 259 -8.82 8.70 5.81
N PRO A 260 -8.45 9.08 4.57
CA PRO A 260 -7.59 8.26 3.74
C PRO A 260 -6.16 8.25 4.24
N ASN A 261 -5.39 7.21 3.91
CA ASN A 261 -4.02 7.02 4.38
C ASN A 261 -3.05 8.11 3.90
N HIS A 262 -3.36 8.76 2.77
CA HIS A 262 -2.51 9.79 2.19
C HIS A 262 -2.65 11.17 2.84
N ILE A 263 -3.52 11.33 3.85
CA ILE A 263 -3.68 12.55 4.64
C ILE A 263 -3.32 12.25 6.09
N ALA A 264 -2.67 13.19 6.77
CA ALA A 264 -2.39 13.06 8.20
C ALA A 264 -3.70 13.07 9.00
N TRP A 265 -3.90 12.08 9.87
CA TRP A 265 -5.15 11.96 10.62
C TRP A 265 -5.16 12.87 11.85
N LYS A 266 -6.37 13.31 12.21
CA LYS A 266 -6.60 13.97 13.50
C LYS A 266 -6.43 12.95 14.62
N GLN A 267 -5.99 13.39 15.80
CA GLN A 267 -5.73 12.53 16.96
C GLN A 267 -6.88 11.56 17.26
N LYS A 268 -8.14 12.01 17.21
CA LYS A 268 -9.30 11.16 17.47
C LYS A 268 -9.35 9.90 16.59
N MET A 269 -8.95 10.01 15.34
CA MET A 269 -8.95 8.89 14.39
C MET A 269 -7.70 8.01 14.55
N VAL A 270 -6.58 8.57 15.03
CA VAL A 270 -5.43 7.79 15.49
C VAL A 270 -5.81 6.95 16.73
N ASP A 271 -6.55 7.53 17.67
CA ASP A 271 -7.07 6.80 18.83
C ASP A 271 -8.04 5.68 18.40
N TYR A 272 -8.91 5.95 17.42
CA TYR A 272 -9.82 4.96 16.86
C TYR A 272 -9.10 3.82 16.11
N LEU A 273 -7.99 4.13 15.42
CA LEU A 273 -7.09 3.14 14.81
C LEU A 273 -6.60 2.15 15.88
N TRP A 274 -6.02 2.66 16.97
CA TRP A 274 -5.46 1.80 18.02
C TRP A 274 -6.53 1.07 18.82
N PHE A 275 -7.70 1.69 19.05
CA PHE A 275 -8.88 1.02 19.60
C PHE A 275 -9.30 -0.19 18.76
N THR A 276 -9.36 -0.02 17.45
CA THR A 276 -9.77 -1.07 16.53
C THR A 276 -8.69 -2.14 16.40
N ASN A 277 -7.42 -1.74 16.32
CA ASN A 277 -6.29 -2.64 16.28
C ASN A 277 -6.23 -3.57 17.49
N ALA A 278 -6.40 -3.04 18.70
CA ALA A 278 -6.42 -3.86 19.91
C ALA A 278 -7.48 -4.98 19.85
N PHE A 279 -8.67 -4.69 19.32
CA PHE A 279 -9.71 -5.68 19.11
C PHE A 279 -9.34 -6.70 18.03
N VAL A 280 -8.88 -6.25 16.87
CA VAL A 280 -8.51 -7.13 15.74
C VAL A 280 -7.38 -8.08 16.16
N CYS A 281 -6.35 -7.57 16.83
CA CYS A 281 -5.25 -8.40 17.31
C CYS A 281 -5.73 -9.42 18.36
N SER A 282 -6.54 -8.98 19.34
CA SER A 282 -7.04 -9.86 20.40
C SER A 282 -7.90 -11.00 19.84
N PHE A 283 -8.88 -10.70 18.97
CA PHE A 283 -9.76 -11.74 18.44
C PHE A 283 -9.07 -12.57 17.36
N GLY A 284 -8.19 -11.97 16.55
CA GLY A 284 -7.32 -12.68 15.62
C GLY A 284 -6.48 -13.74 16.32
N LYS A 285 -5.91 -13.40 17.49
CA LYS A 285 -5.17 -14.35 18.33
C LYS A 285 -6.03 -15.55 18.74
N GLU A 286 -7.27 -15.33 19.19
CA GLU A 286 -8.16 -16.44 19.59
C GLU A 286 -8.38 -17.43 18.45
N LEU A 287 -8.54 -16.94 17.22
CA LEU A 287 -8.73 -17.78 16.04
C LEU A 287 -7.46 -18.53 15.65
N VAL A 288 -6.31 -17.87 15.69
CA VAL A 288 -5.01 -18.50 15.43
C VAL A 288 -4.70 -19.57 16.49
N ASP A 289 -4.96 -19.29 17.77
CA ASP A 289 -4.81 -20.26 18.85
C ASP A 289 -5.71 -21.51 18.61
N ILE A 290 -6.91 -21.33 18.05
CA ILE A 290 -7.75 -22.46 17.62
C ILE A 290 -7.03 -23.28 16.54
N VAL A 291 -6.54 -22.63 15.48
CA VAL A 291 -5.80 -23.30 14.38
C VAL A 291 -4.62 -24.11 14.91
N HIS A 292 -3.82 -23.52 15.78
CA HIS A 292 -2.66 -24.16 16.40
C HIS A 292 -3.02 -25.36 17.26
N ARG A 293 -4.16 -25.33 17.99
CA ARG A 293 -4.63 -26.50 18.77
C ARG A 293 -4.93 -27.73 17.92
N TYR A 294 -5.27 -27.53 16.65
CA TYR A 294 -5.46 -28.63 15.68
C TYR A 294 -4.18 -28.99 14.92
N GLY A 295 -3.02 -28.45 15.33
CA GLY A 295 -1.71 -28.79 14.75
C GLY A 295 -1.44 -28.17 13.38
N LYS A 296 -2.20 -27.14 12.98
CA LYS A 296 -2.10 -26.46 11.69
C LYS A 296 -1.37 -25.12 11.86
N LYS A 297 -0.76 -24.60 10.79
CA LYS A 297 -0.20 -23.24 10.76
C LYS A 297 -1.26 -22.23 10.33
N ALA A 298 -1.11 -20.98 10.76
CA ALA A 298 -1.98 -19.87 10.38
C ALA A 298 -1.21 -18.81 9.58
N TYR A 299 -1.56 -18.63 8.31
CA TYR A 299 -0.97 -17.60 7.45
C TYR A 299 -2.02 -16.54 7.14
N VAL A 300 -1.61 -15.27 7.08
CA VAL A 300 -2.52 -14.16 6.75
C VAL A 300 -2.17 -13.52 5.41
N PHE A 301 -3.19 -13.21 4.62
CA PHE A 301 -3.05 -12.44 3.40
C PHE A 301 -3.07 -10.93 3.71
N TYR A 302 -2.05 -10.21 3.26
CA TYR A 302 -1.89 -8.77 3.50
C TYR A 302 -2.54 -7.93 2.39
N ASP A 303 -3.82 -8.19 2.19
CA ASP A 303 -4.75 -7.54 1.28
C ASP A 303 -6.18 -7.78 1.80
N ASP A 304 -7.21 -7.38 1.06
CA ASP A 304 -8.63 -7.61 1.39
C ASP A 304 -8.97 -7.14 2.83
N SER A 305 -9.44 -8.05 3.69
CA SER A 305 -9.88 -7.80 5.07
C SER A 305 -8.76 -7.63 6.11
N TRP A 306 -7.75 -6.80 5.82
CA TRP A 306 -6.57 -6.61 6.68
C TRP A 306 -6.64 -5.42 7.64
N VAL A 307 -7.61 -4.52 7.49
CA VAL A 307 -7.70 -3.28 8.28
C VAL A 307 -7.82 -3.59 9.77
N GLY A 308 -7.04 -2.90 10.58
CA GLY A 308 -6.92 -3.14 12.02
C GLY A 308 -5.80 -4.10 12.42
N MET A 309 -5.25 -4.89 11.49
CA MET A 309 -4.15 -5.83 11.82
C MET A 309 -2.81 -5.13 12.07
N GLU A 310 -2.56 -4.05 11.33
CA GLU A 310 -1.35 -3.22 11.38
C GLU A 310 -0.03 -4.02 11.39
N PRO A 311 0.36 -4.66 10.26
CA PRO A 311 1.50 -5.60 10.22
C PRO A 311 2.84 -5.03 10.67
N GLN A 312 3.03 -3.72 10.55
CA GLN A 312 4.25 -3.02 10.96
C GLN A 312 4.26 -2.61 12.44
N SER A 313 3.15 -2.81 13.15
CA SER A 313 3.04 -2.49 14.58
C SER A 313 3.60 -3.62 15.44
N GLU A 314 4.06 -3.30 16.65
CA GLU A 314 4.46 -4.32 17.64
C GLU A 314 3.28 -5.23 18.04
N ALA A 315 2.04 -4.70 18.00
CA ALA A 315 0.83 -5.43 18.35
C ALA A 315 0.54 -6.60 17.40
N PHE A 316 0.96 -6.51 16.14
CA PHE A 316 0.72 -7.56 15.13
C PHE A 316 1.25 -8.93 15.56
N GLN A 317 2.45 -8.98 16.17
CA GLN A 317 3.07 -10.23 16.60
C GLN A 317 2.25 -10.97 17.67
N SER A 318 1.40 -10.25 18.42
CA SER A 318 0.55 -10.86 19.44
C SER A 318 -0.50 -11.81 18.86
N ILE A 319 -0.83 -11.68 17.57
CA ILE A 319 -1.79 -12.56 16.88
C ILE A 319 -1.24 -13.99 16.76
N GLY A 320 0.08 -14.14 16.58
CA GLY A 320 0.74 -15.44 16.51
C GLY A 320 0.68 -16.12 15.13
N PHE A 321 0.51 -15.37 14.04
CA PHE A 321 0.62 -15.95 12.69
C PHE A 321 1.98 -16.60 12.46
N ASP A 322 1.99 -17.67 11.65
CA ASP A 322 3.20 -18.38 11.21
C ASP A 322 3.74 -17.83 9.87
N GLY A 323 2.92 -17.11 9.12
CA GLY A 323 3.29 -16.56 7.83
C GLY A 323 2.41 -15.42 7.37
N ILE A 324 2.95 -14.62 6.45
CA ILE A 324 2.26 -13.51 5.80
C ILE A 324 2.46 -13.60 4.29
N ILE A 325 1.37 -13.39 3.55
CA ILE A 325 1.34 -13.53 2.09
C ILE A 325 0.95 -12.18 1.50
N LYS A 326 1.63 -11.72 0.45
CA LYS A 326 1.31 -10.45 -0.24
C LYS A 326 1.21 -10.63 -1.76
N CYS A 327 0.23 -10.01 -2.44
CA CYS A 327 0.33 -9.86 -3.91
C CYS A 327 1.60 -9.08 -4.22
N VAL A 328 2.32 -9.46 -5.27
CA VAL A 328 3.45 -8.66 -5.73
C VAL A 328 3.31 -8.31 -7.21
N PHE A 329 3.56 -7.04 -7.51
CA PHE A 329 3.64 -6.50 -8.87
C PHE A 329 5.05 -5.96 -9.17
N SER A 330 5.70 -5.42 -8.14
CA SER A 330 6.97 -4.71 -8.25
C SER A 330 7.87 -4.93 -7.03
N GLY A 331 9.04 -4.30 -7.02
CA GLY A 331 9.99 -4.42 -5.91
C GLY A 331 9.45 -3.80 -4.62
N PHE A 332 8.62 -2.78 -4.74
CA PHE A 332 7.91 -2.12 -3.65
C PHE A 332 7.13 -3.12 -2.78
N GLU A 333 6.30 -3.99 -3.36
CA GLU A 333 5.53 -4.96 -2.57
C GLU A 333 6.40 -6.08 -1.97
N VAL A 334 7.54 -6.41 -2.59
CA VAL A 334 8.54 -7.32 -1.98
C VAL A 334 9.04 -6.74 -0.66
N ARG A 335 9.38 -5.44 -0.66
CA ARG A 335 9.83 -4.74 0.54
C ARG A 335 8.71 -4.60 1.56
N LEU A 336 7.48 -4.34 1.12
CA LEU A 336 6.31 -4.31 2.00
C LEU A 336 6.11 -5.64 2.73
N CYS A 337 6.17 -6.77 2.03
CA CYS A 337 6.04 -8.09 2.65
C CYS A 337 7.23 -8.40 3.59
N SER A 338 8.46 -8.34 3.06
CA SER A 338 9.68 -8.72 3.81
C SER A 338 10.01 -7.82 5.00
N SER A 339 9.50 -6.58 5.03
CA SER A 339 9.72 -5.67 6.16
C SER A 339 8.82 -5.96 7.36
N VAL A 340 7.78 -6.78 7.21
CA VAL A 340 6.88 -7.12 8.32
C VAL A 340 7.68 -7.87 9.40
N PRO A 341 7.78 -7.30 10.62
CA PRO A 341 8.64 -7.85 11.66
C PRO A 341 8.05 -9.12 12.28
N GLY A 342 8.93 -10.01 12.73
CA GLY A 342 8.56 -11.23 13.43
C GLY A 342 9.18 -12.47 12.80
N ASN A 343 9.02 -13.61 13.48
CA ASN A 343 9.46 -14.91 12.96
C ASN A 343 8.35 -15.50 12.07
N LEU A 344 8.18 -14.92 10.89
CA LEU A 344 7.14 -15.27 9.93
C LEU A 344 7.77 -15.91 8.69
N THR A 345 7.03 -16.81 8.06
CA THR A 345 7.26 -17.12 6.65
C THR A 345 6.72 -15.97 5.80
N HIS A 346 7.60 -15.25 5.10
CA HIS A 346 7.20 -14.24 4.11
C HIS A 346 6.99 -14.90 2.75
N GLU A 347 5.77 -14.82 2.23
CA GLU A 347 5.40 -15.41 0.94
C GLU A 347 4.88 -14.34 -0.04
N LEU A 348 5.32 -14.43 -1.30
CA LEU A 348 4.85 -13.58 -2.38
C LEU A 348 3.95 -14.36 -3.33
N ARG A 349 2.75 -13.85 -3.59
CA ARG A 349 1.88 -14.38 -4.62
C ARG A 349 2.06 -13.57 -5.90
N LEU A 350 2.73 -14.19 -6.87
CA LEU A 350 3.16 -13.60 -8.13
C LEU A 350 1.98 -13.32 -9.07
N HIS A 351 2.25 -12.44 -10.04
CA HIS A 351 1.43 -12.17 -11.21
C HIS A 351 2.12 -12.69 -12.49
N PRO A 352 1.36 -12.94 -13.58
CA PRO A 352 -0.09 -12.76 -13.70
C PRO A 352 -0.89 -13.76 -12.86
N TYR A 353 -2.05 -13.30 -12.36
CA TYR A 353 -3.05 -14.21 -11.79
C TYR A 353 -3.60 -15.08 -12.92
N LEU A 354 -3.81 -16.37 -12.69
CA LEU A 354 -4.22 -17.32 -13.73
C LEU A 354 -5.70 -17.13 -14.07
N PHE A 355 -6.04 -16.05 -14.76
CA PHE A 355 -7.37 -15.63 -15.23
C PHE A 355 -7.35 -15.25 -16.71
N PRO A 356 -8.48 -15.32 -17.43
CA PRO A 356 -8.52 -14.97 -18.85
C PRO A 356 -8.11 -13.51 -19.14
N VAL A 357 -8.41 -12.59 -18.23
CA VAL A 357 -8.08 -11.16 -18.34
C VAL A 357 -7.30 -10.69 -17.12
N GLY A 358 -6.31 -9.82 -17.33
CA GLY A 358 -5.55 -9.15 -16.27
C GLY A 358 -6.32 -7.98 -15.64
N LEU A 359 -5.70 -7.31 -14.66
CA LEU A 359 -6.34 -6.24 -13.87
C LEU A 359 -6.84 -5.05 -14.71
N GLY A 360 -6.20 -4.75 -15.83
CA GLY A 360 -6.62 -3.71 -16.77
C GLY A 360 -7.63 -4.16 -17.83
N GLY A 361 -8.19 -5.37 -17.71
CA GLY A 361 -9.08 -5.98 -18.71
C GLY A 361 -8.37 -6.52 -19.96
N ALA A 362 -7.05 -6.36 -20.05
CA ALA A 362 -6.24 -6.89 -21.15
C ALA A 362 -6.25 -8.44 -21.15
N PRO A 363 -6.22 -9.08 -22.33
CA PRO A 363 -6.15 -10.53 -22.41
C PRO A 363 -4.83 -11.05 -21.82
N THR A 364 -4.92 -12.06 -20.95
CA THR A 364 -3.74 -12.74 -20.38
C THR A 364 -3.79 -14.22 -20.77
N PHE A 365 -4.65 -15.03 -20.16
CA PHE A 365 -4.83 -16.44 -20.52
C PHE A 365 -6.00 -16.64 -21.50
N LYS A 366 -5.97 -15.92 -22.62
CA LYS A 366 -6.94 -16.04 -23.73
C LYS A 366 -6.30 -15.59 -25.04
N GLU A 367 -7.02 -15.73 -26.15
CA GLU A 367 -6.56 -15.24 -27.46
C GLU A 367 -6.11 -13.78 -27.40
N GLY A 368 -4.91 -13.51 -27.93
CA GLY A 368 -4.26 -12.19 -27.93
C GLY A 368 -3.41 -11.88 -26.69
N GLY A 369 -3.42 -12.73 -25.66
CA GLY A 369 -2.57 -12.57 -24.47
C GLY A 369 -1.18 -13.21 -24.63
N ASN A 370 -0.21 -12.69 -23.87
CA ASN A 370 1.14 -13.25 -23.77
C ASN A 370 1.57 -13.40 -22.30
N PRO A 371 1.05 -14.43 -21.60
CA PRO A 371 1.26 -14.58 -20.17
C PRO A 371 2.73 -14.84 -19.82
N ALA A 372 3.53 -15.40 -20.74
CA ALA A 372 4.97 -15.60 -20.53
C ALA A 372 5.71 -14.27 -20.43
N LEU A 373 5.43 -13.33 -21.34
CA LEU A 373 5.99 -11.99 -21.28
C LEU A 373 5.50 -11.23 -20.04
N ASP A 374 4.21 -11.32 -19.71
CA ASP A 374 3.65 -10.71 -18.50
C ASP A 374 4.40 -11.20 -17.25
N ALA A 375 4.60 -12.52 -17.13
CA ALA A 375 5.33 -13.12 -16.01
C ALA A 375 6.77 -12.63 -15.92
N GLN A 376 7.48 -12.51 -17.05
CA GLN A 376 8.85 -11.96 -17.07
C GLN A 376 8.89 -10.48 -16.66
N GLN A 377 7.94 -9.68 -17.13
CA GLN A 377 7.87 -8.25 -16.81
C GLN A 377 7.62 -8.02 -15.32
N TYR A 378 6.72 -8.80 -14.70
CA TYR A 378 6.56 -8.76 -13.24
C TYR A 378 7.83 -9.27 -12.54
N TRP A 379 8.39 -10.39 -12.99
CA TRP A 379 9.55 -11.00 -12.35
C TRP A 379 10.76 -10.07 -12.28
N VAL A 380 11.08 -9.31 -13.34
CA VAL A 380 12.24 -8.41 -13.29
C VAL A 380 12.05 -7.26 -12.30
N GLN A 381 10.81 -6.78 -12.10
CA GLN A 381 10.50 -5.77 -11.09
C GLN A 381 10.52 -6.36 -9.67
N VAL A 382 10.15 -7.63 -9.50
CA VAL A 382 10.19 -8.34 -8.21
C VAL A 382 11.63 -8.73 -7.82
N ARG A 383 12.37 -9.31 -8.77
CA ARG A 383 13.71 -9.88 -8.57
C ARG A 383 14.71 -8.85 -8.05
N ARG A 384 14.65 -7.61 -8.53
CA ARG A 384 15.56 -6.55 -8.08
C ARG A 384 15.48 -6.30 -6.57
N ALA A 385 14.28 -6.35 -5.98
CA ALA A 385 14.12 -6.24 -4.54
C ALA A 385 14.50 -7.53 -3.81
N LEU A 386 14.23 -8.70 -4.40
CA LEU A 386 14.67 -9.99 -3.84
C LEU A 386 16.19 -10.13 -3.75
N LEU A 387 16.95 -9.44 -4.61
CA LEU A 387 18.41 -9.35 -4.46
C LEU A 387 18.84 -8.54 -3.23
N ARG A 388 17.96 -7.70 -2.67
CA ARG A 388 18.22 -6.84 -1.51
C ARG A 388 17.68 -7.41 -0.20
N THR A 389 16.59 -8.16 -0.26
CA THR A 389 15.93 -8.70 0.91
C THR A 389 15.45 -10.12 0.65
N PRO A 390 15.58 -11.04 1.61
CA PRO A 390 15.03 -12.37 1.50
C PRO A 390 13.49 -12.34 1.64
N VAL A 391 12.85 -13.32 1.02
CA VAL A 391 11.52 -13.84 1.36
C VAL A 391 11.60 -15.36 1.29
N ASP A 392 10.70 -16.06 1.97
CA ASP A 392 10.79 -17.50 2.13
C ASP A 392 10.17 -18.26 0.97
N ARG A 393 9.09 -17.74 0.40
CA ARG A 393 8.24 -18.49 -0.53
C ARG A 393 7.70 -17.60 -1.65
N ILE A 394 7.44 -18.22 -2.79
CA ILE A 394 6.69 -17.62 -3.90
C ILE A 394 5.61 -18.59 -4.37
N GLY A 395 4.53 -18.07 -4.93
CA GLY A 395 3.44 -18.87 -5.47
C GLY A 395 2.64 -18.15 -6.53
N LEU A 396 1.72 -18.88 -7.16
CA LEU A 396 0.71 -18.37 -8.10
C LEU A 396 -0.69 -18.57 -7.51
N GLY A 397 -1.67 -17.85 -8.04
CA GLY A 397 -3.09 -18.09 -7.77
C GLY A 397 -3.93 -18.00 -9.05
N GLY A 398 -5.11 -18.61 -9.04
CA GLY A 398 -6.04 -18.65 -10.16
C GLY A 398 -6.28 -20.08 -10.67
N TYR A 399 -6.88 -20.22 -11.86
CA TYR A 399 -7.25 -21.52 -12.42
C TYR A 399 -6.09 -22.15 -13.20
N LEU A 400 -5.68 -23.35 -12.81
CA LEU A 400 -4.46 -23.98 -13.33
C LEU A 400 -4.65 -24.46 -14.77
N HIS A 401 -5.85 -24.92 -15.13
CA HIS A 401 -6.16 -25.39 -16.49
C HIS A 401 -5.93 -24.33 -17.58
N LEU A 402 -5.99 -23.04 -17.24
CA LEU A 402 -5.72 -21.96 -18.18
C LEU A 402 -4.27 -21.98 -18.70
N THR A 403 -3.37 -22.73 -18.08
CA THR A 403 -1.97 -22.86 -18.51
C THR A 403 -1.76 -23.86 -19.66
N GLU A 404 -2.71 -24.75 -19.95
CA GLU A 404 -2.56 -25.82 -20.97
C GLU A 404 -2.28 -25.29 -22.37
N GLY A 405 -2.78 -24.10 -22.70
CA GLY A 405 -2.56 -23.43 -24.00
C GLY A 405 -1.26 -22.62 -24.09
N PHE A 406 -0.47 -22.53 -23.02
CA PHE A 406 0.66 -21.59 -22.91
C PHE A 406 1.94 -22.26 -22.39
N PRO A 407 2.58 -23.15 -23.17
CA PRO A 407 3.79 -23.86 -22.74
C PRO A 407 4.97 -22.92 -22.43
N GLU A 408 5.11 -21.81 -23.15
CA GLU A 408 6.15 -20.80 -22.88
C GLU A 408 5.98 -20.15 -21.49
N PHE A 409 4.74 -19.97 -21.04
CA PHE A 409 4.47 -19.49 -19.68
C PHE A 409 4.89 -20.53 -18.65
N VAL A 410 4.59 -21.80 -18.88
CA VAL A 410 4.99 -22.90 -17.99
C VAL A 410 6.51 -22.97 -17.84
N ASP A 411 7.26 -22.82 -18.94
CA ASP A 411 8.73 -22.78 -18.93
C ASP A 411 9.25 -21.54 -18.20
N THR A 412 8.63 -20.38 -18.44
CA THR A 412 8.96 -19.12 -17.76
C THR A 412 8.81 -19.24 -16.24
N ILE A 413 7.70 -19.82 -15.74
CA ILE A 413 7.50 -20.02 -14.30
C ILE A 413 8.52 -21.01 -13.72
N SER A 414 8.91 -22.04 -14.48
CA SER A 414 9.98 -22.98 -14.05
C SER A 414 11.31 -22.25 -13.88
N ASP A 415 11.66 -21.34 -14.80
CA ASP A 415 12.86 -20.53 -14.71
C ASP A 415 12.80 -19.54 -13.54
N ILE A 416 11.69 -18.81 -13.38
CA ILE A 416 11.46 -17.91 -12.22
C ILE A 416 11.64 -18.66 -10.90
N ALA A 417 11.06 -19.85 -10.77
CA ALA A 417 11.19 -20.66 -9.55
C ALA A 417 12.65 -21.09 -9.27
N LYS A 418 13.44 -21.40 -10.31
CA LYS A 418 14.88 -21.69 -10.18
C LYS A 418 15.66 -20.45 -9.74
N GLN A 419 15.43 -19.31 -10.39
CA GLN A 419 16.08 -18.04 -10.04
C GLN A 419 15.76 -17.64 -8.58
N PHE A 420 14.50 -17.77 -8.17
CA PHE A 420 14.07 -17.50 -6.79
C PHE A 420 14.80 -18.38 -5.78
N ARG A 421 14.82 -19.71 -5.98
CA ARG A 421 15.52 -20.65 -5.08
C ARG A 421 17.00 -20.32 -4.97
N MET A 422 17.64 -19.95 -6.07
CA MET A 422 19.04 -19.52 -6.08
C MET A 422 19.26 -18.24 -5.25
N ILE A 423 18.42 -17.22 -5.42
CA ILE A 423 18.49 -15.98 -4.63
C ILE A 423 18.28 -16.27 -3.14
N LYS A 424 17.29 -17.10 -2.81
CA LYS A 424 17.03 -17.54 -1.44
C LYS A 424 18.24 -18.26 -0.82
N GLU A 425 18.85 -19.19 -1.55
CA GLU A 425 20.06 -19.91 -1.11
C GLU A 425 21.25 -18.98 -0.85
N LEU A 426 21.39 -17.90 -1.64
CA LEU A 426 22.42 -16.88 -1.42
C LEU A 426 22.20 -16.14 -0.09
N HIS A 427 20.98 -15.67 0.17
CA HIS A 427 20.65 -14.99 1.44
C HIS A 427 20.81 -15.90 2.67
N GLN A 428 20.59 -17.21 2.52
CA GLN A 428 20.83 -18.17 3.59
C GLN A 428 22.31 -18.33 3.95
N ARG A 429 23.22 -17.97 3.04
CA ARG A 429 24.68 -18.14 3.20
C ARG A 429 25.42 -16.85 3.46
N SER A 430 24.86 -15.72 3.06
CA SER A 430 25.49 -14.41 3.15
C SER A 430 24.42 -13.33 3.21
N GLU A 431 24.60 -12.35 4.09
CA GLU A 431 23.90 -11.07 3.90
C GLU A 431 24.39 -10.41 2.62
N VAL A 432 23.51 -9.69 1.92
CA VAL A 432 23.88 -8.90 0.75
C VAL A 432 24.62 -7.63 1.19
N GLN A 433 25.68 -7.27 0.48
CA GLN A 433 26.42 -6.05 0.75
C GLN A 433 25.56 -4.81 0.50
N LYS A 434 25.45 -3.97 1.51
CA LYS A 434 24.85 -2.63 1.43
C LYS A 434 25.91 -1.59 1.06
N ALA A 435 25.48 -0.53 0.39
CA ALA A 435 26.25 0.68 0.20
C ALA A 435 26.39 1.42 1.55
N PRO A 436 27.49 2.17 1.77
CA PRO A 436 27.76 2.87 3.03
C PRO A 436 26.92 4.15 3.23
N LEU A 437 25.64 4.10 2.85
CA LEU A 437 24.67 5.20 2.91
C LEU A 437 23.39 4.72 3.60
N ARG A 438 22.90 5.49 4.57
CA ARG A 438 21.60 5.26 5.24
C ARG A 438 20.61 6.36 4.91
N ILE A 439 19.40 5.96 4.52
CA ILE A 439 18.33 6.83 4.04
C ILE A 439 17.16 6.76 5.01
N GLY A 440 16.69 7.92 5.48
CA GLY A 440 15.42 8.07 6.19
C GLY A 440 14.31 8.55 5.26
N ILE A 441 13.14 7.91 5.31
CA ILE A 441 11.90 8.36 4.68
C ILE A 441 11.05 9.02 5.75
N LEU A 442 10.89 10.34 5.69
CA LEU A 442 10.14 11.12 6.68
C LEU A 442 8.70 11.36 6.22
N THR A 443 7.74 10.83 6.96
CA THR A 443 6.30 10.98 6.72
C THR A 443 5.54 11.16 8.04
N SER A 444 4.24 11.39 7.99
CA SER A 444 3.37 11.45 9.18
C SER A 444 3.23 10.10 9.88
N TRP A 445 3.35 9.00 9.12
CA TRP A 445 3.12 7.65 9.62
C TRP A 445 4.38 6.94 10.12
N GLY A 446 5.54 7.29 9.57
CA GLY A 446 6.80 6.59 9.84
C GLY A 446 6.68 5.08 9.61
N LYS A 447 7.16 4.30 10.59
CA LYS A 447 7.23 2.84 10.49
C LYS A 447 5.89 2.15 10.26
N LEU A 448 4.80 2.73 10.76
CA LEU A 448 3.47 2.14 10.65
C LEU A 448 3.02 1.96 9.18
N ARG A 449 3.58 2.74 8.26
CA ARG A 449 3.33 2.67 6.81
C ARG A 449 4.62 2.41 6.01
N THR A 450 5.51 1.59 6.56
CA THR A 450 6.72 1.14 5.89
C THR A 450 6.39 0.47 4.54
N TRP A 451 6.98 0.97 3.45
CA TRP A 451 6.75 0.51 2.07
C TRP A 451 5.27 0.51 1.63
N THR A 452 4.47 1.48 2.09
CA THR A 452 3.10 1.67 1.58
C THR A 452 2.73 3.15 1.49
N CYS A 453 1.95 3.53 0.48
CA CYS A 453 1.40 4.89 0.31
C CYS A 453 -0.13 4.88 0.25
N GLY A 454 -0.72 3.94 -0.48
CA GLY A 454 -2.18 3.86 -0.61
C GLY A 454 -2.66 2.62 -1.37
N GLY A 455 -1.96 1.49 -1.28
CA GLY A 455 -2.29 0.28 -2.03
C GLY A 455 -1.09 -0.26 -2.81
N HIS A 456 -1.35 -0.78 -4.01
CA HIS A 456 -0.33 -1.29 -4.91
C HIS A 456 0.36 -0.18 -5.71
N TYR A 457 1.60 -0.42 -6.13
CA TYR A 457 2.38 0.53 -6.92
C TYR A 457 1.64 1.01 -8.18
N HIS A 458 1.00 0.09 -8.90
CA HIS A 458 0.36 0.37 -10.18
C HIS A 458 -0.97 1.14 -10.08
N GLU A 459 -1.56 1.24 -8.89
CA GLU A 459 -2.83 1.97 -8.67
C GLU A 459 -2.60 3.47 -8.58
N HIS A 460 -1.43 3.89 -8.09
CA HIS A 460 -1.08 5.28 -7.87
C HIS A 460 0.32 5.65 -8.43
N PRO A 461 0.61 5.36 -9.71
CA PRO A 461 1.92 5.63 -10.32
C PRO A 461 2.23 7.12 -10.43
N ASP A 462 1.26 7.99 -10.15
CA ASP A 462 1.35 9.45 -10.10
C ASP A 462 1.95 10.00 -8.79
N LEU A 463 2.05 9.19 -7.73
CA LEU A 463 2.58 9.64 -6.45
C LEU A 463 4.12 9.65 -6.43
N ASP A 464 4.73 10.75 -6.01
CA ASP A 464 6.21 10.85 -6.01
C ASP A 464 6.87 9.84 -5.06
N LEU A 465 6.34 9.71 -3.84
CA LEU A 465 6.95 8.84 -2.82
C LEU A 465 6.92 7.36 -3.23
N ILE A 466 5.81 6.87 -3.81
CA ILE A 466 5.72 5.45 -4.19
C ILE A 466 6.74 5.10 -5.29
N ASN A 467 7.01 6.03 -6.21
CA ASN A 467 8.02 5.89 -7.25
C ASN A 467 9.45 5.93 -6.69
N ILE A 468 9.73 6.79 -5.70
CA ILE A 468 11.01 6.81 -5.01
C ILE A 468 11.23 5.49 -4.27
N LEU A 469 10.20 5.00 -3.57
CA LEU A 469 10.24 3.70 -2.90
C LEU A 469 10.49 2.57 -3.91
N GLU A 470 9.81 2.53 -5.05
CA GLU A 470 10.10 1.53 -6.08
C GLU A 470 11.58 1.58 -6.50
N SER A 471 12.16 2.75 -6.78
CA SER A 471 13.60 2.86 -7.06
C SER A 471 14.46 2.29 -5.92
N LEU A 472 14.20 2.70 -4.67
CA LEU A 472 14.94 2.28 -3.48
C LEU A 472 14.80 0.79 -3.17
N ALA A 473 13.70 0.15 -3.58
CA ALA A 473 13.44 -1.26 -3.30
C ALA A 473 14.54 -2.18 -3.85
N GLY A 474 15.07 -1.86 -5.04
CA GLY A 474 16.16 -2.59 -5.70
C GLY A 474 17.57 -1.99 -5.54
N LEU A 475 17.72 -0.86 -4.82
CA LEU A 475 19.03 -0.25 -4.56
C LEU A 475 19.66 -0.81 -3.27
N PRO A 476 21.00 -0.84 -3.16
CA PRO A 476 21.71 -1.47 -2.05
C PRO A 476 21.74 -0.59 -0.78
N TYR A 477 20.67 0.13 -0.47
CA TYR A 477 20.63 1.07 0.65
C TYR A 477 19.88 0.52 1.85
N GLU A 478 20.34 0.93 3.04
CA GLU A 478 19.53 0.81 4.24
C GLU A 478 18.52 1.94 4.27
N VAL A 479 17.24 1.59 4.36
CA VAL A 479 16.12 2.52 4.34
C VAL A 479 15.35 2.39 5.65
N GLU A 480 15.23 3.50 6.36
CA GLU A 480 14.49 3.64 7.60
C GLU A 480 13.28 4.55 7.38
N PHE A 481 12.18 4.26 8.06
CA PHE A 481 10.96 5.08 7.99
C PHE A 481 10.80 5.80 9.32
N LEU A 482 10.61 7.11 9.26
CA LEU A 482 10.52 8.00 10.42
C LEU A 482 9.19 8.73 10.42
N SER A 483 8.56 8.80 11.59
CA SER A 483 7.48 9.76 11.84
C SER A 483 8.04 11.10 12.29
N PHE A 484 7.25 12.17 12.18
CA PHE A 484 7.63 13.47 12.72
C PHE A 484 7.80 13.46 14.24
N GLU A 485 7.07 12.60 14.96
CA GLU A 485 7.18 12.43 16.41
C GLU A 485 8.50 11.78 16.83
N GLU A 486 9.12 11.00 15.94
CA GLU A 486 10.40 10.34 16.19
C GLU A 486 11.61 11.26 15.94
N ILE A 487 11.42 12.49 15.42
CA ILE A 487 12.51 13.40 15.05
C ILE A 487 13.21 13.96 16.29
N ASN A 488 14.48 13.58 16.46
CA ASN A 488 15.40 14.13 17.44
C ASN A 488 16.85 13.85 17.01
N GLN A 489 17.83 14.49 17.65
CA GLN A 489 19.25 14.32 17.29
C GLN A 489 19.72 12.86 17.32
N LYS A 490 19.17 12.02 18.20
CA LYS A 490 19.56 10.62 18.31
C LYS A 490 19.02 9.81 17.12
N SER A 491 17.76 9.99 16.73
CA SER A 491 17.17 9.26 15.59
C SER A 491 17.78 9.66 14.26
N LEU A 492 18.28 10.90 14.14
CA LEU A 492 18.94 11.38 12.91
C LEU A 492 20.45 11.06 12.84
N SER A 493 21.09 10.74 13.97
CA SER A 493 22.55 10.57 14.05
C SER A 493 23.13 9.45 13.17
N THR A 494 22.30 8.48 12.78
CA THR A 494 22.68 7.35 11.93
C THR A 494 22.40 7.59 10.45
N LEU A 495 21.65 8.62 10.10
CA LEU A 495 21.21 8.87 8.74
C LEU A 495 22.17 9.81 8.01
N ASP A 496 22.36 9.54 6.73
CA ASP A 496 23.10 10.41 5.83
C ASP A 496 22.16 11.28 5.00
N VAL A 497 21.00 10.73 4.62
CA VAL A 497 20.00 11.39 3.77
C VAL A 497 18.61 11.23 4.39
N ILE A 498 17.83 12.31 4.41
CA ILE A 498 16.38 12.29 4.68
C ILE A 498 15.64 12.66 3.39
N ILE A 499 14.66 11.86 3.02
CA ILE A 499 13.75 12.12 1.90
C ILE A 499 12.38 12.49 2.46
N ASN A 500 11.85 13.62 2.00
CA ASN A 500 10.47 14.04 2.21
C ASN A 500 9.82 14.35 0.85
N ALA A 501 8.74 13.66 0.50
CA ALA A 501 8.20 13.67 -0.85
C ALA A 501 6.68 13.57 -0.85
N GLY A 502 6.03 14.45 -1.62
CA GLY A 502 4.57 14.44 -1.79
C GLY A 502 4.00 15.84 -2.05
N PHE A 503 2.70 15.90 -2.32
CA PHE A 503 1.97 17.16 -2.46
C PHE A 503 1.67 17.78 -1.08
N ALA A 504 1.47 19.10 -1.04
CA ALA A 504 1.27 19.87 0.18
C ALA A 504 0.06 19.36 0.98
N GLY A 505 0.24 19.15 2.29
CA GLY A 505 -0.83 18.65 3.17
C GLY A 505 -1.02 17.13 3.18
N SER A 506 -0.36 16.39 2.29
CA SER A 506 -0.34 14.92 2.35
C SER A 506 0.39 14.40 3.60
N SER A 507 0.05 13.20 4.05
CA SER A 507 0.78 12.49 5.10
C SER A 507 2.24 12.25 4.73
N TRP A 508 2.56 12.15 3.44
CA TRP A 508 3.92 11.94 2.94
C TRP A 508 4.76 13.22 2.96
N SER A 509 4.18 14.35 2.53
CA SER A 509 4.85 15.65 2.66
C SER A 509 4.97 16.07 4.13
N GLY A 510 4.02 15.69 4.98
CA GLY A 510 4.00 15.94 6.42
C GLY A 510 2.97 16.97 6.90
N GLY A 511 2.35 17.72 5.98
CA GLY A 511 1.26 18.65 6.29
C GLY A 511 1.51 19.51 7.54
N ASP A 512 0.58 19.44 8.49
CA ASP A 512 0.60 20.27 9.71
C ASP A 512 1.75 19.97 10.67
N HIS A 513 2.45 18.83 10.54
CA HIS A 513 3.64 18.55 11.36
C HIS A 513 4.75 19.58 11.16
N TRP A 514 4.79 20.24 10.00
CA TRP A 514 5.73 21.32 9.72
C TRP A 514 5.44 22.62 10.47
N LYS A 515 4.35 22.70 11.25
CA LYS A 515 4.11 23.80 12.19
C LYS A 515 4.97 23.69 13.45
N ASP A 516 5.55 22.52 13.73
CA ASP A 516 6.40 22.30 14.89
C ASP A 516 7.82 22.85 14.67
N ASP A 517 8.18 23.88 15.43
CA ASP A 517 9.49 24.53 15.36
C ASP A 517 10.63 23.64 15.89
N VAL A 518 10.33 22.66 16.76
CA VAL A 518 11.33 21.70 17.26
C VAL A 518 11.73 20.74 16.15
N VAL A 519 10.76 20.21 15.40
CA VAL A 519 11.03 19.38 14.21
C VAL A 519 11.85 20.17 13.19
N LEU A 520 11.42 21.40 12.87
CA LEU A 520 12.10 22.24 11.88
C LEU A 520 13.55 22.55 12.28
N SER A 521 13.76 23.00 13.51
CA SER A 521 15.10 23.37 14.00
C SER A 521 16.02 22.15 14.10
N THR A 522 15.52 20.99 14.53
CA THR A 522 16.29 19.74 14.59
C THR A 522 16.76 19.30 13.20
N LEU A 523 15.86 19.30 12.20
CA LEU A 523 16.21 18.96 10.82
C LEU A 523 17.19 19.98 10.23
N THR A 524 16.98 21.27 10.49
CA THR A 524 17.87 22.34 10.01
C THR A 524 19.28 22.20 10.59
N GLU A 525 19.40 21.93 11.90
CA GLU A 525 20.67 21.67 12.57
C GLU A 525 21.36 20.42 12.00
N TRP A 526 20.61 19.33 11.83
CA TRP A 526 21.14 18.08 11.26
C TRP A 526 21.70 18.28 9.85
N VAL A 527 21.01 19.02 8.97
CA VAL A 527 21.54 19.37 7.65
C VAL A 527 22.77 20.26 7.78
N TYR A 528 22.72 21.28 8.64
CA TYR A 528 23.86 22.19 8.83
C TYR A 528 25.12 21.44 9.27
N GLU A 529 25.00 20.39 10.08
CA GLU A 529 26.12 19.60 10.58
C GLU A 529 26.62 18.51 9.61
N GLY A 530 25.96 18.29 8.47
CA GLY A 530 26.44 17.39 7.42
C GLY A 530 25.38 16.54 6.74
N GLY A 531 24.15 16.53 7.25
CA GLY A 531 23.05 15.78 6.65
C GLY A 531 22.67 16.27 5.25
N THR A 532 22.03 15.38 4.48
CA THR A 532 21.42 15.74 3.18
C THR A 532 19.90 15.66 3.26
N PHE A 533 19.20 16.77 3.03
CA PHE A 533 17.73 16.78 2.96
C PHE A 533 17.28 16.85 1.50
N LEU A 534 16.64 15.78 1.02
CA LEU A 534 16.11 15.67 -0.33
C LEU A 534 14.59 15.85 -0.30
N GLY A 535 14.12 16.94 -0.87
CA GLY A 535 12.71 17.27 -0.99
C GLY A 535 12.18 17.02 -2.41
N VAL A 536 11.00 16.42 -2.54
CA VAL A 536 10.36 16.18 -3.85
C VAL A 536 8.94 16.74 -3.90
N ASN A 537 8.60 17.43 -5.00
CA ASN A 537 7.31 18.07 -5.27
C ASN A 537 7.01 19.25 -4.34
N GLU A 538 6.27 19.06 -3.24
CA GLU A 538 5.94 20.09 -2.24
C GLU A 538 6.42 19.71 -0.82
N PRO A 539 7.72 19.42 -0.66
CA PRO A 539 8.28 18.99 0.60
C PRO A 539 8.17 20.11 1.64
N SER A 540 7.77 19.79 2.87
CA SER A 540 7.63 20.79 3.94
C SER A 540 6.65 21.94 3.69
N ALA A 541 5.72 21.77 2.73
CA ALA A 541 4.76 22.80 2.40
C ALA A 541 3.70 22.99 3.50
N VAL A 542 3.64 24.17 4.10
CA VAL A 542 2.56 24.57 5.03
C VAL A 542 2.39 26.09 5.05
N GLN A 543 1.13 26.52 5.05
CA GLN A 543 0.76 27.94 5.00
C GLN A 543 0.94 28.63 6.35
N GLY A 544 1.04 29.97 6.32
CA GLY A 544 1.07 30.82 7.52
C GLY A 544 2.46 31.27 7.98
N TYR A 545 3.51 30.99 7.19
CA TYR A 545 4.90 31.34 7.48
C TYR A 545 5.52 32.20 6.38
N ALA A 546 6.75 32.67 6.60
CA ALA A 546 7.47 33.52 5.64
C ALA A 546 7.77 32.83 4.29
N ASN A 547 7.86 31.51 4.30
CA ASN A 547 8.04 30.65 3.14
C ASN A 547 6.91 29.63 3.06
N ASN A 548 6.62 29.18 1.83
CA ASN A 548 5.61 28.14 1.63
C ASN A 548 6.16 26.78 1.97
N LEU A 549 7.43 26.51 1.63
CA LEU A 549 8.17 25.38 2.15
C LEU A 549 8.91 25.81 3.43
N ARG A 550 8.66 25.14 4.56
CA ARG A 550 9.36 25.45 5.82
C ARG A 550 10.86 25.18 5.73
N MET A 551 11.26 24.20 4.92
CA MET A 551 12.67 23.89 4.61
C MET A 551 13.22 24.69 3.41
N ALA A 552 12.53 25.73 2.93
CA ALA A 552 13.00 26.52 1.79
C ALA A 552 14.45 27.04 1.93
N PRO A 553 14.91 27.56 3.09
CA PRO A 553 16.30 27.99 3.24
C PRO A 553 17.32 26.85 3.07
N VAL A 554 16.94 25.62 3.45
CA VAL A 554 17.75 24.42 3.27
C VAL A 554 17.76 23.99 1.81
N LEU A 555 16.58 23.91 1.17
CA LEU A 555 16.42 23.50 -0.22
C LEU A 555 16.93 24.53 -1.23
N GLY A 556 17.04 25.80 -0.82
CA GLY A 556 17.36 26.94 -1.68
C GLY A 556 16.18 27.42 -2.54
N ILE A 557 15.08 26.67 -2.60
CA ILE A 557 13.92 27.02 -3.42
C ILE A 557 12.70 27.20 -2.54
N ASP A 558 11.71 27.90 -3.08
CA ASP A 558 10.38 27.95 -2.52
C ASP A 558 9.36 27.92 -3.69
N ILE A 559 8.08 27.75 -3.39
CA ILE A 559 7.03 27.57 -4.40
C ILE A 559 6.01 28.69 -4.24
N ASP A 560 5.89 29.56 -5.24
CA ASP A 560 4.86 30.60 -5.24
C ASP A 560 3.49 29.98 -5.52
N ASP A 561 2.54 30.28 -4.64
CA ASP A 561 1.14 29.87 -4.73
C ASP A 561 0.24 30.98 -5.28
N GLY A 562 0.84 31.96 -5.96
CA GLY A 562 0.16 33.07 -6.63
C GLY A 562 0.04 34.32 -5.76
N ARG A 563 0.52 34.30 -4.52
CA ARG A 563 0.53 35.49 -3.65
C ARG A 563 1.65 36.48 -4.01
N ARG A 564 2.63 36.09 -4.85
CA ARG A 564 3.80 36.93 -5.19
C ARG A 564 3.82 37.43 -6.64
N LEU A 565 2.96 38.39 -6.97
CA LEU A 565 2.83 38.92 -8.36
C LEU A 565 4.05 39.70 -8.92
N CYS A 566 4.73 40.52 -8.12
CA CYS A 566 5.84 41.38 -8.59
C CYS A 566 7.09 41.26 -7.71
N HIS A 567 7.43 40.03 -7.32
CA HIS A 567 8.64 39.76 -6.54
C HIS A 567 9.80 39.42 -7.48
N GLY A 568 10.97 39.97 -7.19
CA GLY A 568 12.18 39.62 -7.93
C GLY A 568 12.52 38.16 -7.72
N ILE A 569 12.57 37.39 -8.80
CA ILE A 569 13.06 36.02 -8.81
C ILE A 569 14.44 35.99 -9.46
N TRP A 570 15.33 35.14 -8.94
CA TRP A 570 16.62 34.93 -9.59
C TRP A 570 16.43 34.19 -10.90
N LYS A 571 17.19 34.58 -11.93
CA LYS A 571 17.20 33.87 -13.21
C LYS A 571 17.78 32.48 -13.03
N VAL A 572 17.18 31.52 -13.73
CA VAL A 572 17.61 30.12 -13.69
C VAL A 572 18.66 29.89 -14.76
N GLU A 573 19.87 29.53 -14.31
CA GLU A 573 21.01 29.24 -15.18
C GLU A 573 21.55 27.84 -14.83
N PRO A 574 21.22 26.81 -15.62
CA PRO A 574 21.69 25.44 -15.37
C PRO A 574 23.21 25.34 -15.40
N SER A 575 23.76 24.61 -14.44
CA SER A 575 25.18 24.26 -14.36
C SER A 575 25.54 23.20 -15.40
N ASN A 576 26.73 23.29 -16.01
CA ASN A 576 27.29 22.26 -16.88
C ASN A 576 28.04 21.18 -16.07
N SER A 577 27.45 20.69 -14.99
CA SER A 577 28.12 19.80 -14.02
C SER A 577 28.34 18.36 -14.52
N GLY A 578 27.80 17.99 -15.69
CA GLY A 578 27.92 16.64 -16.26
C GLY A 578 27.20 15.57 -15.43
N PHE A 579 26.19 15.99 -14.66
CA PHE A 579 25.37 15.13 -13.82
C PHE A 579 24.43 14.24 -14.66
N GLU A 580 24.07 13.07 -14.14
CA GLU A 580 23.13 12.13 -14.80
C GLU A 580 21.76 12.78 -15.00
N GLU A 581 21.25 12.78 -16.23
CA GLU A 581 20.00 13.47 -16.54
C GLU A 581 18.80 12.71 -16.00
N PHE A 582 17.94 13.40 -15.25
CA PHE A 582 16.63 12.87 -14.87
C PHE A 582 15.57 13.25 -15.90
N SER A 583 14.56 12.39 -16.06
CA SER A 583 13.30 12.78 -16.68
C SER A 583 12.32 13.26 -15.59
N LEU A 584 12.28 14.57 -15.35
CA LEU A 584 11.42 15.23 -14.35
C LEU A 584 10.41 16.16 -15.01
N ALA A 585 9.13 16.18 -14.64
CA ALA A 585 8.23 17.26 -15.03
C ALA A 585 8.55 18.55 -14.27
N LYS A 586 8.27 19.70 -14.88
CA LYS A 586 8.36 20.99 -14.18
C LYS A 586 7.18 21.14 -13.22
N LYS A 587 7.41 21.87 -12.13
CA LYS A 587 6.36 22.34 -11.25
C LYS A 587 6.31 23.86 -11.32
N GLU A 588 5.15 24.39 -11.71
CA GLU A 588 4.95 25.83 -11.81
C GLU A 588 5.11 26.51 -10.46
N GLY A 589 5.57 27.76 -10.47
CA GLY A 589 5.76 28.56 -9.26
C GLY A 589 7.06 28.28 -8.49
N VAL A 590 7.85 27.26 -8.85
CA VAL A 590 9.17 27.03 -8.20
C VAL A 590 10.13 28.16 -8.57
N TYR A 591 10.75 28.79 -7.55
CA TYR A 591 11.75 29.84 -7.74
C TYR A 591 12.92 29.70 -6.77
N LEU A 592 14.07 30.25 -7.16
CA LEU A 592 15.31 30.25 -6.38
C LEU A 592 15.28 31.37 -5.32
N LEU A 593 15.79 31.09 -4.12
CA LEU A 593 15.95 32.09 -3.05
C LEU A 593 17.23 32.93 -3.19
N ALA A 594 18.27 32.40 -3.86
CA ALA A 594 19.57 33.04 -4.02
C ALA A 594 20.21 32.69 -5.37
N GLY A 595 21.00 33.61 -5.94
CA GLY A 595 21.75 33.36 -7.17
C GLY A 595 22.92 32.36 -7.01
N SER A 596 23.26 31.96 -5.78
CA SER A 596 24.31 30.99 -5.48
C SER A 596 23.85 29.53 -5.53
N ILE A 597 22.56 29.27 -5.75
CA ILE A 597 22.01 27.91 -5.76
C ILE A 597 22.41 27.22 -7.05
N GLU A 598 22.90 25.99 -6.93
CA GLU A 598 23.27 25.17 -8.08
C GLU A 598 21.99 24.60 -8.71
N VAL A 599 21.68 25.04 -9.93
CA VAL A 599 20.63 24.43 -10.75
C VAL A 599 21.27 23.33 -11.58
N LEU A 600 20.93 22.07 -11.30
CA LEU A 600 21.46 20.93 -12.06
C LEU A 600 20.63 20.67 -13.32
N GLN A 601 19.33 20.93 -13.27
CA GLN A 601 18.44 20.80 -14.42
C GLN A 601 17.31 21.82 -14.34
N ALA A 602 16.90 22.36 -15.50
CA ALA A 602 15.75 23.26 -15.64
C ALA A 602 14.91 22.88 -16.86
N LYS A 603 13.61 23.21 -16.81
CA LYS A 603 12.68 23.11 -17.93
C LYS A 603 11.91 24.42 -18.05
N ASP A 604 11.88 25.01 -19.24
CA ASP A 604 11.22 26.30 -19.51
C ASP A 604 11.65 27.42 -18.53
N SER A 605 12.94 27.47 -18.16
CA SER A 605 13.48 28.41 -17.16
C SER A 605 12.96 28.23 -15.72
N ILE A 606 12.34 27.08 -15.42
CA ILE A 606 11.95 26.67 -14.07
C ILE A 606 12.93 25.60 -13.59
N PRO A 607 13.50 25.71 -12.36
CA PRO A 607 14.43 24.72 -11.87
C PRO A 607 13.66 23.44 -11.50
N VAL A 608 14.12 22.29 -11.99
CA VAL A 608 13.51 20.98 -11.73
C VAL A 608 14.39 20.08 -10.86
N LEU A 609 15.69 20.37 -10.82
CA LEU A 609 16.64 19.75 -9.91
C LEU A 609 17.62 20.83 -9.42
N THR A 610 17.68 21.02 -8.11
CA THR A 610 18.63 21.96 -7.49
C THR A 610 19.43 21.30 -6.37
N ARG A 611 20.58 21.90 -6.08
CA ARG A 611 21.41 21.60 -4.93
C ARG A 611 21.82 22.90 -4.25
N ASN A 612 21.62 22.96 -2.94
CA ASN A 612 21.97 24.10 -2.11
C ASN A 612 22.93 23.67 -1.00
N ALA A 613 24.13 24.24 -0.96
CA ALA A 613 25.06 24.02 0.14
C ALA A 613 24.53 24.71 1.40
N PHE A 614 24.46 23.98 2.52
CA PHE A 614 23.89 24.49 3.77
C PHE A 614 24.73 24.01 4.96
N GLY A 615 25.59 24.89 5.49
CA GLY A 615 26.60 24.50 6.47
C GLY A 615 27.58 23.47 5.89
N LYS A 616 27.75 22.34 6.57
CA LYS A 616 28.53 21.17 6.11
C LYS A 616 27.70 20.22 5.24
N GLY A 617 26.37 20.32 5.28
CA GLY A 617 25.46 19.48 4.51
C GLY A 617 24.87 20.22 3.30
N LYS A 618 23.71 19.73 2.85
CA LYS A 618 23.03 20.28 1.67
C LYS A 618 21.53 19.97 1.62
N GLY A 619 20.78 20.87 1.01
CA GLY A 619 19.43 20.61 0.54
C GLY A 619 19.43 20.28 -0.95
N ILE A 620 18.53 19.39 -1.35
CA ILE A 620 18.32 18.99 -2.74
C ILE A 620 16.83 19.03 -3.02
N TYR A 621 16.43 19.62 -4.14
CA TYR A 621 15.03 19.66 -4.57
C TYR A 621 14.85 18.98 -5.91
N LEU A 622 13.81 18.14 -6.03
CA LEU A 622 13.28 17.63 -7.29
C LEU A 622 11.82 18.09 -7.43
N SER A 623 11.42 18.55 -8.61
CA SER A 623 10.04 18.98 -8.86
C SER A 623 9.01 17.85 -8.94
N GLU A 624 9.47 16.64 -9.27
CA GLU A 624 8.67 15.42 -9.40
C GLU A 624 9.63 14.20 -9.26
N TYR A 625 9.11 13.01 -9.04
CA TYR A 625 9.85 11.77 -9.29
C TYR A 625 8.97 10.66 -9.88
N ARG A 626 9.43 10.05 -10.99
CA ARG A 626 8.81 8.86 -11.58
C ARG A 626 9.83 7.74 -11.73
N TYR A 627 9.43 6.53 -11.39
CA TYR A 627 10.28 5.37 -11.51
C TYR A 627 10.55 5.06 -12.99
N THR A 628 11.83 5.05 -13.33
CA THR A 628 12.36 4.42 -14.53
C THR A 628 13.75 3.86 -14.20
N PRO A 629 14.29 2.91 -14.98
CA PRO A 629 15.68 2.48 -14.84
C PRO A 629 16.67 3.66 -14.85
N HIS A 630 16.46 4.63 -15.75
CA HIS A 630 17.28 5.84 -15.85
C HIS A 630 17.15 6.76 -14.63
N ASN A 631 15.94 7.07 -14.17
CA ASN A 631 15.74 7.89 -12.98
C ASN A 631 16.28 7.20 -11.71
N THR A 632 16.17 5.88 -11.61
CA THR A 632 16.75 5.09 -10.51
C THR A 632 18.27 5.19 -10.51
N PHE A 633 18.89 5.11 -11.70
CA PHE A 633 20.33 5.27 -11.87
C PHE A 633 20.79 6.69 -11.51
N ALA A 634 20.08 7.71 -11.98
CA ALA A 634 20.33 9.10 -11.66
C ALA A 634 20.14 9.38 -10.15
N LEU A 635 19.12 8.81 -9.50
CA LEU A 635 18.90 8.89 -8.05
C LEU A 635 20.06 8.27 -7.29
N ARG A 636 20.53 7.09 -7.68
CA ARG A 636 21.71 6.46 -7.07
C ARG A 636 22.93 7.39 -7.18
N SER A 637 23.18 7.93 -8.37
CA SER A 637 24.28 8.87 -8.62
C SER A 637 24.16 10.14 -7.77
N LEU A 638 22.95 10.71 -7.68
CA LEU A 638 22.65 11.89 -6.86
C LEU A 638 22.99 11.65 -5.39
N LEU A 639 22.50 10.53 -4.83
CA LEU A 639 22.68 10.20 -3.41
C LEU A 639 24.15 9.96 -3.08
N GLU A 640 24.85 9.13 -3.85
CA GLU A 640 26.26 8.81 -3.62
C GLU A 640 27.18 10.04 -3.72
N GLN A 641 26.95 10.90 -4.73
CA GLN A 641 27.69 12.16 -4.87
C GLN A 641 27.38 13.15 -3.74
N SER A 642 26.14 13.14 -3.24
CA SER A 642 25.72 14.06 -2.18
C SER A 642 26.42 13.79 -0.87
N VAL A 643 26.73 12.53 -0.57
CA VAL A 643 27.43 12.15 0.68
C VAL A 643 28.93 11.86 0.48
N GLY A 644 29.40 11.82 -0.77
CA GLY A 644 30.78 11.49 -1.10
C GLY A 644 31.13 10.02 -0.84
N LYS A 645 30.14 9.12 -0.93
CA LYS A 645 30.29 7.69 -0.64
C LYS A 645 29.78 6.88 -1.83
N ALA A 646 30.68 6.21 -2.54
CA ALA A 646 30.34 5.41 -3.71
C ALA A 646 30.17 3.92 -3.36
N SER A 647 29.26 3.23 -4.05
CA SER A 647 29.12 1.78 -3.93
C SER A 647 30.37 1.07 -4.48
N SER A 648 30.90 0.11 -3.71
CA SER A 648 32.02 -0.75 -4.15
C SER A 648 31.60 -1.78 -5.20
N PHE A 649 30.31 -2.10 -5.26
CA PHE A 649 29.73 -3.02 -6.23
C PHE A 649 28.55 -2.35 -6.92
N SER A 650 28.68 -2.08 -8.21
CA SER A 650 27.68 -1.33 -8.99
C SER A 650 27.87 -1.53 -10.48
N THR A 651 26.84 -1.21 -11.26
CA THR A 651 26.90 -1.18 -12.73
C THR A 651 26.85 0.27 -13.22
N ASN A 652 27.37 0.53 -14.41
CA ASN A 652 27.13 1.78 -15.15
C ASN A 652 25.88 1.71 -16.06
N ASN A 653 25.15 0.59 -16.08
CA ASN A 653 24.01 0.39 -16.97
C ASN A 653 22.71 0.47 -16.15
N PRO A 654 21.78 1.39 -16.48
CA PRO A 654 20.53 1.57 -15.74
C PRO A 654 19.62 0.34 -15.74
N PHE A 655 19.75 -0.57 -16.72
CA PHE A 655 18.94 -1.78 -16.85
C PHE A 655 19.50 -3.00 -16.10
N VAL A 656 20.71 -2.91 -15.53
CA VAL A 656 21.37 -4.04 -14.89
C VAL A 656 21.54 -3.79 -13.41
N ASP A 657 20.77 -4.52 -12.60
CA ASP A 657 20.93 -4.57 -11.14
C ASP A 657 22.16 -5.39 -10.76
N CYS A 658 22.84 -4.99 -9.69
CA CYS A 658 24.06 -5.65 -9.18
C CYS A 658 23.95 -5.89 -7.68
N ALA A 659 24.17 -7.13 -7.25
CA ALA A 659 24.18 -7.53 -5.85
C ALA A 659 25.40 -8.39 -5.55
N PHE A 660 26.04 -8.15 -4.41
CA PHE A 660 27.21 -8.90 -3.99
C PHE A 660 26.98 -9.53 -2.61
N PHE A 661 27.34 -10.79 -2.49
CA PHE A 661 27.21 -11.63 -1.30
C PHE A 661 28.62 -11.96 -0.79
N PRO A 662 29.13 -11.23 0.22
CA PRO A 662 30.54 -11.29 0.63
C PRO A 662 31.00 -12.66 1.11
N GLU A 663 30.19 -13.35 1.93
CA GLU A 663 30.60 -14.62 2.55
C GLU A 663 30.77 -15.74 1.51
N THR A 664 29.95 -15.72 0.46
CA THR A 664 30.08 -16.66 -0.66
C THR A 664 30.94 -16.12 -1.78
N ARG A 665 31.43 -14.86 -1.71
CA ARG A 665 32.11 -14.14 -2.79
C ARG A 665 31.35 -14.20 -4.12
N THR A 666 30.02 -14.08 -4.06
CA THR A 666 29.16 -14.22 -5.23
C THR A 666 28.62 -12.87 -5.67
N LEU A 667 28.84 -12.53 -6.93
CA LEU A 667 28.28 -11.35 -7.59
C LEU A 667 27.13 -11.79 -8.50
N VAL A 668 25.99 -11.13 -8.39
CA VAL A 668 24.80 -11.37 -9.21
C VAL A 668 24.49 -10.12 -10.02
N LEU A 669 24.34 -10.30 -11.33
CA LEU A 669 23.90 -9.29 -12.28
C LEU A 669 22.55 -9.70 -12.86
N ALA A 670 21.57 -8.80 -12.85
CA ALA A 670 20.22 -9.08 -13.31
C ALA A 670 19.77 -8.04 -14.33
N ASN A 671 19.45 -8.48 -15.54
CA ASN A 671 18.99 -7.60 -16.62
C ASN A 671 17.47 -7.42 -16.54
N GLY A 672 17.02 -6.17 -16.45
CA GLY A 672 15.61 -5.78 -16.40
C GLY A 672 14.98 -5.48 -17.76
N SER A 673 15.72 -5.53 -18.87
CA SER A 673 15.22 -5.28 -20.22
C SER A 673 15.07 -6.55 -21.05
N PRO A 674 14.23 -6.56 -22.09
CA PRO A 674 14.15 -7.68 -23.05
C PRO A 674 15.39 -7.78 -23.94
N GLU A 675 16.15 -6.71 -24.14
CA GLU A 675 17.38 -6.76 -24.94
C GLU A 675 18.59 -7.24 -24.11
N GLU A 676 19.58 -7.83 -24.80
CA GLU A 676 20.90 -8.06 -24.24
C GLU A 676 21.54 -6.73 -23.80
N GLN A 677 22.14 -6.73 -22.61
CA GLN A 677 22.76 -5.56 -22.02
C GLN A 677 24.25 -5.78 -21.78
N ALA A 678 25.05 -4.81 -22.23
CA ALA A 678 26.46 -4.67 -21.86
C ALA A 678 26.58 -3.78 -20.62
N ALA A 679 27.34 -4.21 -19.62
CA ALA A 679 27.58 -3.41 -18.42
C ALA A 679 29.06 -3.42 -18.01
N VAL A 680 29.55 -2.24 -17.62
CA VAL A 680 30.80 -2.10 -16.86
C VAL A 680 30.42 -2.22 -15.39
N VAL A 681 30.92 -3.27 -14.76
CA VAL A 681 30.63 -3.60 -13.36
C VAL A 681 31.84 -3.26 -12.51
N ARG A 682 31.63 -2.41 -11.49
CA ARG A 682 32.61 -2.12 -10.46
C ARG A 682 32.64 -3.26 -9.45
N VAL A 683 33.84 -3.76 -9.16
CA VAL A 683 34.12 -4.82 -8.19
C VAL A 683 35.25 -4.31 -7.30
N GLY A 684 34.90 -3.63 -6.22
CA GLY A 684 35.86 -2.89 -5.39
C GLY A 684 36.56 -1.79 -6.20
N ASN A 685 37.86 -1.94 -6.38
CA ASN A 685 38.70 -1.00 -7.14
C ASN A 685 38.88 -1.38 -8.62
N GLU A 686 38.35 -2.52 -9.04
CA GLU A 686 38.45 -3.02 -10.41
C GLU A 686 37.13 -2.83 -11.16
N THR A 687 37.21 -2.87 -12.50
CA THR A 687 36.05 -2.85 -13.38
C THR A 687 36.10 -4.05 -14.32
N ARG A 688 34.95 -4.67 -14.56
CA ARG A 688 34.79 -5.79 -15.48
C ARG A 688 33.72 -5.47 -16.52
N ASN A 689 33.91 -5.93 -17.75
CA ASN A 689 32.89 -5.87 -18.80
C ASN A 689 32.11 -7.18 -18.79
N GLU A 690 30.79 -7.10 -18.67
CA GLU A 690 29.92 -8.26 -18.66
C GLU A 690 28.80 -8.08 -19.68
N GLN A 691 28.33 -9.19 -20.26
CA GLN A 691 27.17 -9.29 -21.16
C GLN A 691 26.10 -10.16 -20.52
N MET A 692 24.84 -9.69 -20.57
CA MET A 692 23.69 -10.27 -19.89
C MET A 692 22.54 -10.38 -20.87
N GLU A 693 22.02 -11.59 -21.04
CA GLU A 693 20.85 -11.86 -21.88
C GLU A 693 19.62 -11.08 -21.41
N GLY A 694 18.68 -10.84 -22.33
CA GLY A 694 17.40 -10.21 -22.04
C GLY A 694 16.64 -10.92 -20.91
N PHE A 695 16.16 -10.16 -19.93
CA PHE A 695 15.56 -10.65 -18.68
C PHE A 695 16.43 -11.61 -17.84
N GLY A 696 17.64 -11.90 -18.29
CA GLY A 696 18.52 -12.91 -17.72
C GLY A 696 19.14 -12.50 -16.38
N MET A 697 19.69 -13.48 -15.70
CA MET A 697 20.49 -13.31 -14.49
C MET A 697 21.80 -14.06 -14.64
N LYS A 698 22.91 -13.38 -14.30
CA LYS A 698 24.26 -13.92 -14.37
C LYS A 698 24.87 -13.96 -12.98
N VAL A 699 25.37 -15.13 -12.60
CA VAL A 699 26.07 -15.35 -11.33
C VAL A 699 27.55 -15.50 -11.59
N ILE A 700 28.36 -14.74 -10.88
CA ILE A 700 29.81 -14.66 -11.04
C ILE A 700 30.46 -14.94 -9.70
N GLN A 701 31.32 -15.96 -9.64
CA GLN A 701 32.15 -16.26 -8.49
C GLN A 701 33.42 -15.40 -8.54
N LEU A 702 33.71 -14.66 -7.46
CA LEU A 702 34.86 -13.74 -7.35
C LEU A 702 36.00 -14.28 -6.49
#